data_AF-A0A855KRU7-F1
#
_entry.id   AF-A0A855KRU7-F1
#
_cell.length_a   1.000
_cell.length_b   1.000
_cell.length_c   1.000
_cell.angle_alpha   90.00
_cell.angle_beta   90.00
_cell.angle_gamma   90.00
#
_symmetry.space_group_name_H-M   'P 1'
#
loop_
_entity.id
_entity.type
_entity.pdbx_description
1 polymer ?
#
loop_
_entity_poly.entity_id
_entity_poly.type
_entity_poly.pdbx_seq_one_letter_code
_entity_poly.pdbx_strand_id
1 'polypeptide(L)'
;MAMVFQTPDPDHYNAVEVTDIELQANEYSPTTIDFDKESIASAPQQTNANKSQLRVIDELFGPIKIGTHSITRCALDALGATSNGQGLNAQNTFFRHPKRSFINALQFDPLFIEARMRFTGTRDDYALPSLLFEMASQRPLTAPPLLRELPDPAADPEQYRHKLDKLLNAAQRLDIRHAHLSKTTPPWVNRVKSSSMVSMGTGLQAFGIYSGLRGLQDAIARKDHGEVVFNSLSTSAEVTSLAVEVAVTKQAKYMIEAGQKAYRDFAKTSFGVRLGRGAGLIASALTLPFDVMSAVKSFNSAAATTGKEATDHYVAAGLSVTSAAMTLILGAAALAGFSFIGPVGLTAGLLLVAGSQVYAAVRVVDDIDDYIELTTHERLRTGWFAFWGIPPDDDIQTRHAIAKSTVEHSRLLQATARKLLEGKLKDSTEVIVNGKFKVELKPTQVPSFDWEAQQYLYKTIQKPHVIDSNDTIDARNGVTDDMPGAEFGTPGENKGAVWFMGGGDDTIVGVEKKPNRFYYGAGIKHLTGGEKDDEFIFEGAAELLKNGPKDPLPTLLKGGLGSDTLVVTGSYPEGNRQRFGYFIDLNEGRLSIITHDQTNEGRFNYRHTLLESIENVETLAGAQNKVIGTGGPNVIKSRGRDTIEAGAGDDKIYLLNNEGTAAGGPGKDHYAVAHKPGNVFITEDGVEESVIALDWRMDLIKSWKIDNHELVITSGFDLDDLKERDVYIKGVYKTANDRRQLQNRKLTFVTKDGFHLMPELPETIEAAGSLEIKTVITEQGKTQNPVILYNREYTIAHDKNTSYFVSRLNKHTILTVKQRSTNTLATLYLEYASHELTRVEAYFKVDLMRQRDFDRIMYKECGLTFHFDSQRLTINNLASSIWSGDQRITSRLTRPTNVLNQAVLLIMNDGVSYRVDPPSLPDSAFSNDQFEINGPMERTRQVPLPLAARDGASVFCQPLDNEAHHLGNREKCVQLVAYPEQTTIEHLEGDGSTYLVHLSSEMTLGISTPGARANALLKSPSASTWEFDATSLAYTRIKRVDDCLLIGHTVIHLPHYDDPQDLIDQIRVITPDGVVYKVDLDFDEVYIDSLDGRYFKGDVLNEGALLAELRALEMEDLAVRNIALRDGTVGSLSYNLSDRRWILDTDTSRTVLYADLVPLHRCAHQLEHCYELMAFGTRSTPPVSAADLRILLDTCKLL
;
A
#
# COMPACT_ATOMS: atom_id res chain seq x y z
N MET A 1 -10.45 -28.34 -4.71
CA MET A 1 -9.02 -28.36 -5.08
C MET A 1 -8.37 -27.20 -4.37
N ALA A 2 -7.22 -27.39 -3.71
CA ALA A 2 -6.49 -26.27 -3.12
C ALA A 2 -5.85 -25.45 -4.25
N MET A 3 -6.05 -24.12 -4.25
CA MET A 3 -5.20 -23.24 -5.04
C MET A 3 -3.83 -23.21 -4.36
N VAL A 4 -2.81 -23.74 -5.02
CA VAL A 4 -1.43 -23.44 -4.67
C VAL A 4 -1.22 -21.98 -5.02
N PHE A 5 -1.01 -21.13 -4.00
CA PHE A 5 -0.49 -19.80 -4.24
C PHE A 5 0.90 -19.95 -4.84
N GLN A 6 1.03 -19.72 -6.15
CA GLN A 6 2.34 -19.50 -6.75
C GLN A 6 2.92 -18.24 -6.10
N THR A 7 4.15 -18.34 -5.60
CA THR A 7 4.95 -17.16 -5.27
C THR A 7 5.04 -16.28 -6.52
N PRO A 8 4.93 -14.95 -6.41
CA PRO A 8 5.08 -14.07 -7.56
C PRO A 8 6.45 -14.32 -8.20
N ASP A 9 6.44 -14.57 -9.51
CA ASP A 9 7.67 -14.89 -10.25
C ASP A 9 8.60 -13.67 -10.24
N PRO A 10 9.85 -13.78 -9.73
CA PRO A 10 10.78 -12.66 -9.62
C PRO A 10 11.21 -12.07 -10.98
N ASP A 11 10.95 -12.75 -12.10
CA ASP A 11 11.14 -12.18 -13.45
C ASP A 11 10.06 -11.15 -13.86
N HIS A 12 8.97 -10.96 -13.08
CA HIS A 12 7.97 -9.87 -13.26
C HIS A 12 8.52 -8.43 -13.16
N TYR A 13 9.85 -8.26 -13.03
CA TYR A 13 10.51 -6.97 -12.86
C TYR A 13 11.67 -6.71 -13.85
N ASN A 14 11.79 -7.53 -14.91
CA ASN A 14 12.64 -7.25 -16.07
C ASN A 14 11.81 -6.74 -17.26
N ALA A 15 11.64 -5.42 -17.39
CA ALA A 15 11.07 -4.82 -18.61
C ALA A 15 12.14 -4.60 -19.69
N VAL A 16 13.40 -4.47 -19.26
CA VAL A 16 14.54 -4.04 -20.07
C VAL A 16 15.74 -4.91 -19.73
N GLU A 17 16.29 -5.60 -20.73
CA GLU A 17 17.57 -6.31 -20.66
C GLU A 17 18.59 -5.64 -21.57
N VAL A 18 19.73 -5.23 -21.01
CA VAL A 18 20.80 -4.54 -21.75
C VAL A 18 21.99 -5.48 -21.95
N THR A 19 22.36 -5.71 -23.21
CA THR A 19 23.54 -6.48 -23.63
C THR A 19 24.46 -5.60 -24.49
N ASP A 20 25.69 -6.06 -24.74
CA ASP A 20 26.60 -5.40 -25.67
C ASP A 20 26.51 -6.06 -27.06
N ILE A 21 26.71 -5.28 -28.13
CA ILE A 21 26.92 -5.82 -29.49
C ILE A 21 28.35 -6.40 -29.61
N GLU A 22 29.30 -5.88 -28.85
CA GLU A 22 30.65 -6.42 -28.71
C GLU A 22 30.91 -6.97 -27.31
N LEU A 23 31.38 -8.22 -27.25
CA LEU A 23 31.80 -8.87 -26.01
C LEU A 23 32.99 -8.13 -25.40
N GLN A 24 32.75 -7.45 -24.29
CA GLN A 24 33.73 -6.66 -23.57
C GLN A 24 33.71 -7.01 -22.07
N ALA A 25 34.85 -6.86 -21.40
CA ALA A 25 34.93 -7.00 -19.95
C ALA A 25 34.70 -5.64 -19.25
N ASN A 26 34.12 -5.68 -18.05
CA ASN A 26 34.16 -4.58 -17.11
C ASN A 26 35.59 -4.42 -16.56
N GLU A 27 36.00 -3.18 -16.32
CA GLU A 27 37.32 -2.86 -15.79
C GLU A 27 37.39 -3.13 -14.28
N TYR A 28 38.52 -3.66 -13.81
CA TYR A 28 38.81 -3.85 -12.38
C TYR A 28 39.29 -2.52 -11.79
N SER A 29 38.41 -1.83 -11.05
CA SER A 29 38.77 -0.63 -10.28
C SER A 29 39.50 -0.98 -8.98
N PRO A 30 40.26 -0.03 -8.38
CA PRO A 30 40.78 -0.17 -7.02
C PRO A 30 39.71 -0.32 -5.92
N THR A 31 38.44 -0.07 -6.26
CA THR A 31 37.25 -0.24 -5.40
C THR A 31 36.46 -1.51 -5.71
N THR A 32 36.94 -2.36 -6.62
CA THR A 32 36.27 -3.62 -6.96
C THR A 32 36.44 -4.61 -5.83
N ILE A 33 35.31 -5.05 -5.27
CA ILE A 33 35.27 -6.04 -4.19
C ILE A 33 35.64 -7.41 -4.77
N ASP A 34 36.80 -7.92 -4.36
CA ASP A 34 37.35 -9.19 -4.82
C ASP A 34 38.07 -9.93 -3.69
N PHE A 35 37.39 -10.91 -3.10
CA PHE A 35 37.85 -11.57 -1.87
C PHE A 35 38.87 -12.70 -2.09
N ASP A 36 39.04 -13.18 -3.33
CA ASP A 36 39.96 -14.28 -3.64
C ASP A 36 41.45 -13.92 -3.49
N LYS A 37 41.75 -12.62 -3.36
CA LYS A 37 43.09 -12.09 -3.04
C LYS A 37 43.39 -12.10 -1.53
N GLU A 38 42.44 -12.49 -0.68
CA GLU A 38 42.56 -12.39 0.78
C GLU A 38 42.06 -13.66 1.52
N SER A 39 42.99 -14.43 2.07
CA SER A 39 42.67 -15.58 2.91
C SER A 39 42.10 -15.15 4.27
N ILE A 40 40.92 -15.68 4.64
CA ILE A 40 40.30 -15.50 5.96
C ILE A 40 40.22 -16.86 6.66
N ALA A 41 40.98 -17.04 7.73
CA ALA A 41 41.06 -18.31 8.48
C ALA A 41 39.83 -18.64 9.34
N SER A 42 38.83 -17.75 9.39
CA SER A 42 37.65 -17.84 10.27
C SER A 42 36.30 -17.78 9.53
N ALA A 43 36.30 -17.89 8.20
CA ALA A 43 35.07 -18.06 7.44
C ALA A 43 34.61 -19.54 7.47
N PRO A 44 33.31 -19.84 7.31
CA PRO A 44 32.85 -21.22 7.09
C PRO A 44 33.54 -21.82 5.85
N GLN A 45 33.80 -23.13 5.86
CA GLN A 45 34.47 -23.79 4.73
C GLN A 45 33.62 -23.72 3.45
N GLN A 46 34.04 -22.91 2.48
CA GLN A 46 33.42 -22.80 1.17
C GLN A 46 33.59 -24.10 0.37
N THR A 47 32.60 -24.99 0.39
CA THR A 47 32.55 -26.22 -0.42
C THR A 47 32.07 -25.93 -1.85
N ASN A 48 32.56 -24.86 -2.48
CA ASN A 48 31.97 -24.35 -3.73
C ASN A 48 32.62 -24.96 -4.98
N ALA A 49 32.00 -26.04 -5.47
CA ALA A 49 32.43 -26.76 -6.67
C ALA A 49 32.46 -25.90 -7.95
N ASN A 50 31.68 -24.81 -7.99
CA ASN A 50 31.52 -23.96 -9.17
C ASN A 50 32.53 -22.79 -9.25
N LYS A 51 33.42 -22.64 -8.26
CA LYS A 51 34.30 -21.46 -8.14
C LYS A 51 35.20 -21.23 -9.37
N SER A 52 35.65 -22.31 -10.02
CA SER A 52 36.39 -22.24 -11.29
C SER A 52 35.55 -21.72 -12.46
N GLN A 53 34.25 -22.03 -12.49
CA GLN A 53 33.31 -21.53 -13.50
C GLN A 53 33.07 -20.04 -13.33
N LEU A 54 32.78 -19.59 -12.09
CA LEU A 54 32.56 -18.18 -11.77
C LEU A 54 33.77 -17.34 -12.14
N ARG A 55 34.97 -17.83 -11.86
CA ARG A 55 36.22 -17.17 -12.24
C ARG A 55 36.41 -17.03 -13.75
N VAL A 56 36.09 -18.06 -14.55
CA VAL A 56 36.14 -17.94 -16.02
C VAL A 56 35.19 -16.83 -16.52
N ILE A 57 34.04 -16.67 -15.87
CA ILE A 57 33.06 -15.63 -16.23
C ILE A 57 33.51 -14.23 -15.75
N ASP A 58 34.19 -14.14 -14.60
CA ASP A 58 34.89 -12.93 -14.13
C ASP A 58 36.12 -12.55 -15.02
N GLU A 59 36.73 -13.51 -15.71
CA GLU A 59 37.79 -13.29 -16.74
C GLU A 59 37.20 -12.94 -18.12
N LEU A 60 35.99 -13.44 -18.43
CA LEU A 60 35.29 -13.20 -19.70
C LEU A 60 34.62 -11.82 -19.74
N PHE A 61 33.84 -11.48 -18.71
CA PHE A 61 33.00 -10.27 -18.63
C PHE A 61 33.49 -9.24 -17.59
N GLY A 62 34.52 -9.52 -16.80
CA GLY A 62 34.93 -8.64 -15.68
C GLY A 62 33.93 -8.66 -14.51
N PRO A 63 34.15 -7.86 -13.45
CA PRO A 63 33.28 -7.80 -12.28
C PRO A 63 31.86 -7.31 -12.63
N ILE A 64 30.87 -7.73 -11.84
CA ILE A 64 29.49 -7.21 -11.92
C ILE A 64 29.45 -5.82 -11.30
N LYS A 65 28.83 -4.85 -12.00
CA LYS A 65 28.59 -3.50 -11.50
C LYS A 65 27.16 -3.38 -10.94
N ILE A 66 27.00 -2.82 -9.75
CA ILE A 66 25.71 -2.59 -9.07
C ILE A 66 25.73 -1.18 -8.48
N GLY A 67 24.85 -0.30 -8.97
CA GLY A 67 24.93 1.13 -8.70
C GLY A 67 26.32 1.69 -9.04
N THR A 68 26.96 2.31 -8.06
CA THR A 68 28.33 2.85 -8.19
C THR A 68 29.46 1.90 -7.79
N HIS A 69 29.12 0.66 -7.40
CA HIS A 69 30.06 -0.34 -6.88
C HIS A 69 30.30 -1.49 -7.87
N SER A 70 31.43 -2.19 -7.74
CA SER A 70 31.80 -3.36 -8.55
C SER A 70 32.23 -4.53 -7.67
N ILE A 71 31.85 -5.75 -8.02
CA ILE A 71 32.16 -6.98 -7.26
C ILE A 71 32.36 -8.18 -8.21
N THR A 72 33.31 -9.07 -7.91
CA THR A 72 33.49 -10.33 -8.68
C THR A 72 32.39 -11.35 -8.34
N ARG A 73 32.04 -12.24 -9.27
CA ARG A 73 31.11 -13.35 -8.99
C ARG A 73 31.66 -14.26 -7.91
N CYS A 74 32.97 -14.47 -7.90
CA CYS A 74 33.68 -15.17 -6.82
C CYS A 74 33.54 -14.47 -5.45
N ALA A 75 33.51 -13.13 -5.41
CA ALA A 75 33.28 -12.38 -4.18
C ALA A 75 31.81 -12.37 -3.73
N LEU A 76 30.84 -12.31 -4.65
CA LEU A 76 29.42 -12.52 -4.32
C LEU A 76 29.21 -13.91 -3.71
N ASP A 77 29.69 -14.94 -4.39
CA ASP A 77 29.64 -16.34 -3.94
C ASP A 77 30.26 -16.52 -2.54
N ALA A 78 31.39 -15.84 -2.28
CA ALA A 78 32.05 -15.84 -0.97
C ALA A 78 31.26 -15.15 0.16
N LEU A 79 30.21 -14.38 -0.15
CA LEU A 79 29.23 -13.83 0.81
C LEU A 79 28.03 -14.77 1.02
N GLY A 80 28.08 -16.01 0.53
CA GLY A 80 26.95 -16.94 0.56
C GLY A 80 25.82 -16.51 -0.38
N ALA A 81 26.14 -15.83 -1.48
CA ALA A 81 25.14 -15.37 -2.44
C ALA A 81 24.42 -16.54 -3.12
N THR A 82 23.12 -16.38 -3.28
CA THR A 82 22.23 -17.31 -3.96
C THR A 82 21.24 -16.53 -4.83
N SER A 83 20.77 -17.12 -5.93
CA SER A 83 19.75 -16.56 -6.81
C SER A 83 18.65 -17.60 -7.01
N ASN A 84 17.39 -17.23 -6.77
CA ASN A 84 16.24 -18.14 -6.74
C ASN A 84 16.49 -19.40 -5.89
N GLY A 85 17.07 -19.18 -4.69
CA GLY A 85 17.45 -20.23 -3.75
C GLY A 85 18.75 -20.98 -4.07
N GLN A 86 19.19 -21.01 -5.33
CA GLN A 86 20.37 -21.76 -5.80
C GLN A 86 21.68 -20.98 -5.60
N GLY A 87 22.77 -21.68 -5.31
CA GLY A 87 24.12 -21.09 -5.28
C GLY A 87 24.56 -20.54 -6.64
N LEU A 88 25.49 -19.58 -6.62
CA LEU A 88 26.03 -19.02 -7.87
C LEU A 88 26.80 -20.08 -8.65
N ASN A 89 26.60 -20.07 -9.96
CA ASN A 89 27.19 -21.00 -10.91
C ASN A 89 27.27 -20.34 -12.30
N ALA A 90 27.79 -21.07 -13.29
CA ALA A 90 27.86 -20.55 -14.65
C ALA A 90 26.51 -20.07 -15.20
N GLN A 91 25.46 -20.89 -15.08
CA GLN A 91 24.17 -20.67 -15.73
C GLN A 91 23.42 -19.45 -15.18
N ASN A 92 23.51 -19.18 -13.87
CA ASN A 92 22.83 -18.03 -13.25
C ASN A 92 23.71 -16.76 -13.13
N THR A 93 24.92 -16.73 -13.72
CA THR A 93 25.80 -15.54 -13.73
C THR A 93 26.43 -15.19 -15.09
N PHE A 94 26.05 -15.88 -16.17
CA PHE A 94 26.57 -15.68 -17.53
C PHE A 94 25.99 -14.43 -18.23
N PHE A 95 26.31 -13.26 -17.69
CA PHE A 95 25.96 -11.95 -18.24
C PHE A 95 27.05 -10.94 -17.84
N ARG A 96 27.22 -9.85 -18.59
CA ARG A 96 28.08 -8.72 -18.20
C ARG A 96 27.36 -7.75 -17.25
N HIS A 97 26.16 -7.33 -17.67
CA HIS A 97 25.29 -6.42 -16.91
C HIS A 97 24.24 -7.28 -16.20
N PRO A 98 24.00 -7.11 -14.89
CA PRO A 98 23.05 -7.95 -14.17
C PRO A 98 21.61 -7.57 -14.52
N LYS A 99 20.77 -8.57 -14.86
CA LYS A 99 19.32 -8.36 -15.01
C LYS A 99 18.71 -7.90 -13.69
N ARG A 100 17.63 -7.11 -13.72
CA ARG A 100 16.98 -6.63 -12.49
C ARG A 100 16.41 -7.78 -11.67
N SER A 101 15.89 -8.84 -12.29
CA SER A 101 15.45 -10.05 -11.59
C SER A 101 16.60 -10.79 -10.91
N PHE A 102 17.82 -10.81 -11.46
CA PHE A 102 18.99 -11.34 -10.76
C PHE A 102 19.27 -10.53 -9.49
N ILE A 103 19.23 -9.20 -9.57
CA ILE A 103 19.39 -8.31 -8.41
C ILE A 103 18.25 -8.46 -7.39
N ASN A 104 17.02 -8.75 -7.82
CA ASN A 104 15.86 -9.00 -6.95
C ASN A 104 15.90 -10.40 -6.30
N ALA A 105 16.32 -11.41 -7.04
CA ALA A 105 16.43 -12.80 -6.61
C ALA A 105 17.66 -13.09 -5.74
N LEU A 106 18.63 -12.17 -5.72
CA LEU A 106 19.86 -12.30 -4.94
C LEU A 106 19.54 -12.33 -3.44
N GLN A 107 20.01 -13.35 -2.73
CA GLN A 107 19.95 -13.44 -1.27
C GLN A 107 21.28 -13.93 -0.70
N PHE A 108 21.71 -13.33 0.41
CA PHE A 108 22.95 -13.67 1.09
C PHE A 108 22.71 -14.46 2.38
N ASP A 109 23.68 -15.30 2.75
CA ASP A 109 23.73 -15.92 4.08
C ASP A 109 24.31 -14.91 5.10
N PRO A 110 23.56 -14.54 6.15
CA PRO A 110 24.01 -13.54 7.13
C PRO A 110 25.30 -13.94 7.87
N LEU A 111 25.63 -15.23 7.98
CA LEU A 111 26.88 -15.70 8.61
C LEU A 111 28.11 -15.30 7.80
N PHE A 112 28.04 -15.36 6.47
CA PHE A 112 29.14 -14.99 5.59
C PHE A 112 29.31 -13.47 5.49
N ILE A 113 28.20 -12.71 5.47
CA ILE A 113 28.24 -11.24 5.59
C ILE A 113 28.93 -10.83 6.91
N GLU A 114 28.49 -11.39 8.05
CA GLU A 114 29.07 -11.09 9.36
C GLU A 114 30.56 -11.45 9.41
N ALA A 115 30.94 -12.63 8.92
CA ALA A 115 32.32 -13.07 8.86
C ALA A 115 33.23 -12.15 8.02
N ARG A 116 32.71 -11.57 6.91
CA ARG A 116 33.47 -10.59 6.12
C ARG A 116 33.53 -9.22 6.79
N MET A 117 32.44 -8.74 7.38
CA MET A 117 32.40 -7.47 8.13
C MET A 117 33.40 -7.45 9.30
N ARG A 118 33.52 -8.58 10.05
CA ARG A 118 34.53 -8.78 11.12
C ARG A 118 35.96 -8.57 10.62
N PHE A 119 36.24 -8.89 9.36
CA PHE A 119 37.57 -8.73 8.76
C PHE A 119 37.78 -7.30 8.21
N THR A 120 36.83 -6.76 7.44
CA THR A 120 36.98 -5.47 6.75
C THR A 120 36.92 -4.25 7.68
N GLY A 121 36.14 -4.30 8.77
CA GLY A 121 36.02 -3.18 9.72
C GLY A 121 37.31 -2.84 10.47
N THR A 122 38.33 -3.70 10.42
CA THR A 122 39.67 -3.39 10.94
C THR A 122 40.48 -2.43 10.05
N ARG A 123 40.03 -2.16 8.82
CA ARG A 123 40.77 -1.41 7.78
C ARG A 123 40.11 -0.11 7.33
N ASP A 124 39.05 0.32 8.02
CA ASP A 124 38.29 1.54 7.69
C ASP A 124 37.69 1.52 6.25
N ASP A 125 37.44 0.31 5.73
CA ASP A 125 36.81 0.02 4.43
C ASP A 125 35.31 -0.28 4.62
N TYR A 126 34.45 0.42 3.87
CA TYR A 126 32.99 0.31 3.94
C TYR A 126 32.37 0.00 2.58
N ALA A 127 33.13 -0.59 1.64
CA ALA A 127 32.61 -0.97 0.33
C ALA A 127 31.47 -2.00 0.44
N LEU A 128 31.54 -2.95 1.39
CA LEU A 128 30.51 -3.98 1.58
C LEU A 128 29.16 -3.40 2.09
N PRO A 129 29.07 -2.60 3.18
CA PRO A 129 27.85 -1.89 3.56
C PRO A 129 27.27 -1.03 2.44
N SER A 130 28.14 -0.37 1.66
CA SER A 130 27.72 0.50 0.56
C SER A 130 27.13 -0.28 -0.61
N LEU A 131 27.71 -1.44 -0.96
CA LEU A 131 27.15 -2.37 -1.93
C LEU A 131 25.81 -2.96 -1.45
N LEU A 132 25.70 -3.37 -0.18
CA LEU A 132 24.47 -3.91 0.38
C LEU A 132 23.34 -2.86 0.42
N PHE A 133 23.67 -1.59 0.71
CA PHE A 133 22.72 -0.47 0.63
C PHE A 133 22.26 -0.21 -0.82
N GLU A 134 23.17 -0.23 -1.79
CA GLU A 134 22.83 -0.11 -3.22
C GLU A 134 21.93 -1.27 -3.69
N MET A 135 22.27 -2.52 -3.34
CA MET A 135 21.44 -3.69 -3.64
C MET A 135 20.03 -3.58 -3.05
N ALA A 136 19.92 -3.20 -1.77
CA ALA A 136 18.63 -3.08 -1.10
C ALA A 136 17.78 -1.96 -1.70
N SER A 137 18.32 -0.74 -1.83
CA SER A 137 17.58 0.45 -2.30
C SER A 137 17.29 0.51 -3.81
N GLN A 138 17.64 -0.53 -4.56
CA GLN A 138 17.29 -0.71 -5.98
C GLN A 138 16.17 -1.77 -6.20
N ARG A 139 15.86 -2.59 -5.18
CA ARG A 139 14.86 -3.67 -5.21
C ARG A 139 13.44 -3.14 -4.95
N PRO A 140 12.39 -3.68 -5.59
CA PRO A 140 11.02 -3.38 -5.23
C PRO A 140 10.63 -4.04 -3.90
N LEU A 141 9.58 -3.53 -3.24
CA LEU A 141 9.01 -4.09 -2.00
C LEU A 141 8.57 -5.57 -2.11
N THR A 142 8.37 -6.06 -3.33
CA THR A 142 7.94 -7.43 -3.66
C THR A 142 9.09 -8.40 -3.91
N ALA A 143 10.33 -7.92 -4.04
CA ALA A 143 11.49 -8.79 -4.03
C ALA A 143 11.70 -9.37 -2.62
N PRO A 144 12.20 -10.61 -2.48
CA PRO A 144 12.46 -11.20 -1.17
C PRO A 144 13.47 -10.35 -0.36
N PRO A 145 13.55 -10.52 0.98
CA PRO A 145 14.59 -9.89 1.79
C PRO A 145 16.00 -10.17 1.26
N LEU A 146 16.91 -9.21 1.40
CA LEU A 146 18.28 -9.31 0.89
C LEU A 146 19.12 -10.38 1.63
N LEU A 147 18.71 -10.75 2.85
CA LEU A 147 19.26 -11.88 3.61
C LEU A 147 18.30 -13.08 3.54
N ARG A 148 18.86 -14.28 3.59
CA ARG A 148 18.12 -15.53 3.79
C ARG A 148 17.67 -15.66 5.25
N GLU A 149 16.77 -16.62 5.53
CA GLU A 149 16.35 -17.09 6.85
C GLU A 149 17.38 -16.84 7.96
N LEU A 150 17.01 -16.00 8.93
CA LEU A 150 17.83 -15.76 10.12
C LEU A 150 17.91 -17.05 10.95
N PRO A 151 19.10 -17.44 11.44
CA PRO A 151 19.23 -18.52 12.42
C PRO A 151 18.39 -18.25 13.68
N ASP A 152 18.11 -19.32 14.44
CA ASP A 152 17.52 -19.26 15.78
C ASP A 152 18.15 -18.12 16.61
N PRO A 153 17.37 -17.24 17.27
CA PRO A 153 17.88 -16.17 18.11
C PRO A 153 18.94 -16.60 19.14
N ALA A 154 18.91 -17.85 19.62
CA ALA A 154 19.95 -18.42 20.49
C ALA A 154 21.35 -18.47 19.84
N ALA A 155 21.45 -18.40 18.51
CA ALA A 155 22.70 -18.40 17.73
C ALA A 155 23.20 -17.00 17.32
N ASP A 156 22.50 -15.92 17.70
CA ASP A 156 22.94 -14.51 17.53
C ASP A 156 22.68 -13.68 18.80
N PRO A 157 23.39 -13.96 19.91
CA PRO A 157 23.12 -13.31 21.21
C PRO A 157 23.38 -11.79 21.22
N GLU A 158 24.19 -11.26 20.30
CA GLU A 158 24.46 -9.82 20.13
C GLU A 158 23.47 -9.14 19.12
N GLN A 159 22.62 -9.95 18.48
CA GLN A 159 21.59 -9.58 17.50
C GLN A 159 22.13 -8.85 16.25
N TYR A 160 23.39 -9.07 15.87
CA TYR A 160 24.01 -8.35 14.75
C TYR A 160 23.34 -8.66 13.41
N ARG A 161 22.90 -9.91 13.19
CA ARG A 161 22.25 -10.36 11.94
C ARG A 161 20.82 -9.82 11.84
N HIS A 162 20.10 -9.79 12.96
CA HIS A 162 18.77 -9.17 13.02
C HIS A 162 18.83 -7.65 12.81
N LYS A 163 19.84 -6.96 13.37
CA LYS A 163 20.10 -5.54 13.10
C LYS A 163 20.44 -5.29 11.62
N LEU A 164 21.22 -6.18 10.99
CA LEU A 164 21.55 -6.09 9.56
C LEU A 164 20.31 -6.27 8.67
N ASP A 165 19.56 -7.36 8.86
CA ASP A 165 18.32 -7.64 8.14
C ASP A 165 17.37 -6.43 8.17
N LYS A 166 17.12 -5.91 9.37
CA LYS A 166 16.24 -4.77 9.61
C LYS A 166 16.68 -3.50 8.88
N LEU A 167 17.97 -3.21 8.82
CA LEU A 167 18.51 -2.06 8.08
C LEU A 167 18.41 -2.25 6.56
N LEU A 168 18.63 -3.46 6.05
CA LEU A 168 18.52 -3.74 4.61
C LEU A 168 17.05 -3.75 4.15
N ASN A 169 16.15 -4.33 4.94
CA ASN A 169 14.70 -4.29 4.71
C ASN A 169 14.12 -2.87 4.87
N ALA A 170 14.76 -1.98 5.65
CA ALA A 170 14.45 -0.55 5.65
C ALA A 170 14.98 0.15 4.39
N ALA A 171 16.20 -0.17 3.93
CA ALA A 171 16.74 0.43 2.70
C ALA A 171 15.93 0.04 1.45
N GLN A 172 15.39 -1.19 1.40
CA GLN A 172 14.47 -1.66 0.36
C GLN A 172 13.08 -0.98 0.39
N ARG A 173 12.76 -0.21 1.44
CA ARG A 173 11.54 0.61 1.53
C ARG A 173 11.74 2.07 1.12
N LEU A 174 12.97 2.50 0.84
CA LEU A 174 13.27 3.85 0.37
C LEU A 174 12.86 4.00 -1.10
N ASP A 175 11.86 4.84 -1.39
CA ASP A 175 11.49 5.18 -2.76
C ASP A 175 11.69 6.68 -3.06
N ILE A 176 12.72 6.98 -3.85
CA ILE A 176 13.07 8.35 -4.25
C ILE A 176 12.31 8.84 -5.49
N ARG A 177 11.62 7.97 -6.23
CA ARG A 177 10.75 8.41 -7.35
C ARG A 177 9.58 9.24 -6.81
N HIS A 178 9.20 8.97 -5.57
CA HIS A 178 8.20 9.68 -4.79
C HIS A 178 8.77 10.84 -3.96
N ALA A 179 10.04 11.25 -4.17
CA ALA A 179 10.56 12.53 -3.66
C ALA A 179 10.13 13.72 -4.56
N HIS A 180 9.73 13.44 -5.80
CA HIS A 180 9.24 14.42 -6.75
C HIS A 180 7.71 14.41 -6.82
N LEU A 181 7.09 15.43 -6.22
CA LEU A 181 5.64 15.62 -6.30
C LEU A 181 5.19 15.82 -7.75
N SER A 182 4.10 15.13 -8.10
CA SER A 182 3.42 15.18 -9.40
C SER A 182 3.29 16.61 -9.94
N LYS A 183 3.28 16.76 -11.27
CA LYS A 183 2.92 18.01 -11.95
C LYS A 183 1.55 18.53 -11.48
N THR A 184 0.64 17.61 -11.18
CA THR A 184 -0.70 17.79 -10.63
C THR A 184 -0.72 17.46 -9.14
N THR A 185 -0.69 18.48 -8.27
CA THR A 185 -1.03 18.38 -6.85
C THR A 185 -2.35 19.11 -6.58
N PRO A 186 -3.12 18.74 -5.52
CA PRO A 186 -4.32 19.49 -5.14
C PRO A 186 -4.03 21.00 -4.98
N PRO A 187 -4.96 21.91 -5.33
CA PRO A 187 -4.71 23.35 -5.35
C PRO A 187 -4.42 23.96 -3.98
N TRP A 188 -4.73 23.25 -2.88
CA TRP A 188 -4.38 23.62 -1.51
C TRP A 188 -2.93 23.25 -1.12
N VAL A 189 -2.21 22.44 -1.91
CA VAL A 189 -0.80 22.08 -1.60
C VAL A 189 0.18 23.19 -2.01
N ASN A 190 1.08 23.60 -1.10
CA ASN A 190 2.23 24.42 -1.47
C ASN A 190 3.34 23.55 -2.07
N ARG A 191 3.24 23.29 -3.38
CA ARG A 191 4.15 22.39 -4.10
C ARG A 191 5.64 22.76 -3.96
N VAL A 192 5.99 24.05 -3.91
CA VAL A 192 7.39 24.51 -3.84
C VAL A 192 8.04 24.13 -2.50
N LYS A 193 7.37 24.40 -1.38
CA LYS A 193 7.86 23.97 -0.06
C LYS A 193 7.81 22.46 0.08
N SER A 194 6.73 21.84 -0.38
CA SER A 194 6.50 20.40 -0.25
C SER A 194 7.58 19.56 -0.95
N SER A 195 7.92 19.88 -2.22
CA SER A 195 9.00 19.19 -2.94
C SER A 195 10.36 19.29 -2.23
N SER A 196 10.57 20.38 -1.49
CA SER A 196 11.79 20.59 -0.70
C SER A 196 11.79 19.77 0.59
N MET A 197 10.63 19.63 1.25
CA MET A 197 10.49 18.88 2.50
C MET A 197 10.54 17.36 2.28
N VAL A 198 9.77 16.82 1.34
CA VAL A 198 9.76 15.37 1.05
C VAL A 198 11.17 14.90 0.67
N SER A 199 11.85 15.61 -0.24
CA SER A 199 13.23 15.31 -0.63
C SER A 199 14.23 15.33 0.54
N MET A 200 14.00 16.19 1.55
CA MET A 200 14.83 16.24 2.76
C MET A 200 14.54 15.07 3.71
N GLY A 201 13.27 14.73 3.92
CA GLY A 201 12.86 13.60 4.76
C GLY A 201 13.40 12.26 4.25
N THR A 202 13.16 11.96 2.97
CA THR A 202 13.70 10.76 2.29
C THR A 202 15.24 10.74 2.34
N GLY A 203 15.88 11.91 2.20
CA GLY A 203 17.34 12.02 2.28
C GLY A 203 17.92 11.71 3.66
N LEU A 204 17.26 12.17 4.73
CA LEU A 204 17.66 11.89 6.12
C LEU A 204 17.43 10.41 6.49
N GLN A 205 16.30 9.83 6.10
CA GLN A 205 16.01 8.41 6.34
C GLN A 205 17.06 7.50 5.64
N ALA A 206 17.37 7.79 4.38
CA ALA A 206 18.39 7.07 3.61
C ALA A 206 19.80 7.20 4.21
N PHE A 207 20.20 8.41 4.61
CA PHE A 207 21.50 8.63 5.26
C PHE A 207 21.58 7.96 6.63
N GLY A 208 20.48 7.92 7.40
CA GLY A 208 20.38 7.21 8.66
C GLY A 208 20.60 5.70 8.51
N ILE A 209 19.90 5.08 7.56
CA ILE A 209 20.05 3.64 7.26
C ILE A 209 21.47 3.31 6.78
N TYR A 210 22.02 4.10 5.84
CA TYR A 210 23.39 3.94 5.36
C TYR A 210 24.43 4.05 6.49
N SER A 211 24.25 5.03 7.39
CA SER A 211 25.13 5.22 8.55
C SER A 211 25.00 4.08 9.56
N GLY A 212 23.78 3.56 9.76
CA GLY A 212 23.53 2.38 10.59
C GLY A 212 24.26 1.14 10.08
N LEU A 213 24.24 0.89 8.77
CA LEU A 213 24.96 -0.24 8.15
C LEU A 213 26.49 -0.15 8.34
N ARG A 214 27.05 1.06 8.33
CA ARG A 214 28.48 1.29 8.63
C ARG A 214 28.80 1.11 10.11
N GLY A 215 28.02 1.71 11.00
CA GLY A 215 28.19 1.56 12.45
C GLY A 215 28.03 0.10 12.92
N LEU A 216 27.21 -0.67 12.24
CA LEU A 216 27.08 -2.11 12.47
C LEU A 216 28.35 -2.88 12.09
N GLN A 217 28.99 -2.58 10.95
CA GLN A 217 30.30 -3.16 10.61
C GLN A 217 31.38 -2.78 11.65
N ASP A 218 31.40 -1.53 12.10
CA ASP A 218 32.33 -1.08 13.15
C ASP A 218 32.17 -1.86 14.46
N ALA A 219 30.93 -2.02 14.94
CA ALA A 219 30.62 -2.80 16.14
C ALA A 219 31.07 -4.27 15.99
N ILE A 220 30.70 -4.89 14.87
CA ILE A 220 31.04 -6.29 14.52
C ILE A 220 32.57 -6.50 14.49
N ALA A 221 33.35 -5.54 13.98
CA ALA A 221 34.80 -5.67 13.86
C ALA A 221 35.55 -5.34 15.16
N ARG A 222 35.06 -4.41 15.98
CA ARG A 222 35.73 -3.96 17.21
C ARG A 222 35.43 -4.85 18.42
N LYS A 223 34.40 -5.70 18.37
CA LYS A 223 33.86 -6.48 19.51
C LYS A 223 33.50 -5.58 20.70
N ASP A 224 32.95 -4.42 20.41
CA ASP A 224 32.58 -3.46 21.44
C ASP A 224 31.23 -3.87 22.05
N HIS A 225 31.25 -4.30 23.31
CA HIS A 225 30.05 -4.71 24.06
C HIS A 225 29.30 -3.49 24.68
N GLY A 226 29.74 -2.24 24.42
CA GLY A 226 29.12 -1.03 24.94
C GLY A 226 27.92 -0.53 24.12
N GLU A 227 26.70 -0.71 24.64
CA GLU A 227 25.44 -0.01 24.26
C GLU A 227 25.28 0.44 22.79
N VAL A 228 25.38 -0.49 21.83
CA VAL A 228 25.00 -0.24 20.43
C VAL A 228 23.46 -0.31 20.28
N VAL A 229 22.78 0.72 20.76
CA VAL A 229 21.30 0.82 20.86
C VAL A 229 20.65 1.09 19.50
N PHE A 230 20.27 0.03 18.79
CA PHE A 230 19.50 0.08 17.52
C PHE A 230 18.04 -0.41 17.66
N ASN A 231 17.28 0.28 18.52
CA ASN A 231 15.81 0.34 18.49
C ASN A 231 15.40 1.62 17.71
N SER A 232 14.34 1.69 16.92
CA SER A 232 13.37 0.66 16.50
C SER A 232 12.57 1.16 15.28
N LEU A 233 12.75 0.54 14.11
CA LEU A 233 11.81 0.66 12.99
C LEU A 233 10.76 -0.46 13.08
N SER A 234 9.49 -0.11 13.06
CA SER A 234 8.32 -0.98 13.33
C SER A 234 7.76 -1.62 12.06
N THR A 235 7.08 -2.77 12.17
CA THR A 235 6.33 -3.37 11.04
C THR A 235 5.23 -4.30 11.54
N SER A 236 3.98 -3.81 11.53
CA SER A 236 2.76 -4.58 11.22
C SER A 236 1.52 -3.69 11.34
N ALA A 237 0.51 -3.94 10.51
CA ALA A 237 -0.76 -3.21 10.40
C ALA A 237 -0.66 -1.76 9.86
N GLU A 238 -1.45 -1.47 8.83
CA GLU A 238 -1.43 -0.20 8.10
C GLU A 238 -2.23 0.92 8.82
N VAL A 239 -2.00 2.16 8.39
CA VAL A 239 -2.62 3.42 8.90
C VAL A 239 -2.25 3.83 10.35
N THR A 240 -2.06 2.90 11.29
CA THR A 240 -1.81 3.26 12.72
C THR A 240 -0.38 3.06 13.23
N SER A 241 0.54 2.54 12.42
CA SER A 241 1.95 2.33 12.81
C SER A 241 2.90 3.51 12.50
N LEU A 242 2.44 4.52 11.75
CA LEU A 242 3.28 5.62 11.23
C LEU A 242 3.82 6.58 12.31
N ALA A 243 3.05 6.84 13.37
CA ALA A 243 3.43 7.83 14.40
C ALA A 243 4.61 7.42 15.31
N VAL A 244 5.09 6.17 15.22
CA VAL A 244 6.11 5.64 16.14
C VAL A 244 7.55 5.96 15.69
N GLU A 245 7.78 6.36 14.43
CA GLU A 245 9.14 6.55 13.90
C GLU A 245 9.86 7.82 14.41
N VAL A 246 9.17 8.73 15.13
CA VAL A 246 9.73 9.98 15.68
C VAL A 246 10.78 9.75 16.79
N ALA A 247 10.94 8.53 17.30
CA ALA A 247 11.82 8.18 18.43
C ALA A 247 13.35 8.21 18.15
N VAL A 248 13.82 8.74 17.02
CA VAL A 248 15.24 8.70 16.61
C VAL A 248 16.06 9.84 17.23
N THR A 249 16.56 9.64 18.45
CA THR A 249 17.52 10.57 19.11
C THR A 249 18.75 9.93 19.73
N LYS A 250 18.63 8.79 20.43
CA LYS A 250 19.78 8.17 21.11
C LYS A 250 20.93 7.76 20.17
N GLN A 251 20.66 7.54 18.88
CA GLN A 251 21.66 7.13 17.88
C GLN A 251 22.53 8.27 17.32
N ALA A 252 22.06 9.53 17.39
CA ALA A 252 22.73 10.65 16.72
C ALA A 252 24.19 10.82 17.17
N LYS A 253 24.48 10.58 18.47
CA LYS A 253 25.83 10.75 19.05
C LYS A 253 26.90 9.92 18.33
N TYR A 254 26.64 8.65 18.06
CA TYR A 254 27.61 7.77 17.38
C TYR A 254 27.67 8.01 15.85
N MET A 255 26.57 8.45 15.24
CA MET A 255 26.57 8.86 13.82
C MET A 255 27.41 10.13 13.59
N ILE A 256 27.39 11.06 14.55
CA ILE A 256 28.10 12.35 14.47
C ILE A 256 29.63 12.16 14.50
N GLU A 257 30.15 11.30 15.37
CA GLU A 257 31.61 11.08 15.51
C GLU A 257 32.26 10.42 14.26
N ALA A 258 31.49 9.73 13.42
CA ALA A 258 31.95 9.13 12.15
C ALA A 258 31.56 9.92 10.88
N GLY A 259 30.77 10.99 11.01
CA GLY A 259 29.87 11.44 9.95
C GLY A 259 30.52 11.95 8.66
N GLN A 260 31.70 12.58 8.70
CA GLN A 260 32.29 13.17 7.48
C GLN A 260 32.73 12.15 6.42
N LYS A 261 33.09 10.93 6.82
CA LYS A 261 33.42 9.85 5.88
C LYS A 261 32.14 9.18 5.39
N ALA A 262 31.19 8.92 6.31
CA ALA A 262 29.86 8.41 5.98
C ALA A 262 29.13 9.29 4.94
N TYR A 263 29.08 10.60 5.14
CA TYR A 263 28.44 11.54 4.20
C TYR A 263 29.13 11.53 2.82
N ARG A 264 30.47 11.58 2.78
CA ARG A 264 31.24 11.59 1.52
C ARG A 264 31.09 10.29 0.72
N ASP A 265 30.79 9.17 1.35
CA ASP A 265 30.58 7.91 0.67
C ASP A 265 29.08 7.68 0.34
N PHE A 266 28.15 8.10 1.22
CA PHE A 266 26.71 8.14 0.91
C PHE A 266 26.42 8.98 -0.34
N ALA A 267 27.05 10.16 -0.47
CA ALA A 267 26.91 11.04 -1.62
C ALA A 267 27.43 10.43 -2.94
N LYS A 268 28.17 9.31 -2.89
CA LYS A 268 28.58 8.54 -4.08
C LYS A 268 27.59 7.43 -4.45
N THR A 269 26.69 7.02 -3.56
CA THR A 269 25.67 6.00 -3.88
C THR A 269 24.69 6.52 -4.93
N SER A 270 24.09 5.63 -5.72
CA SER A 270 23.03 6.01 -6.68
C SER A 270 21.87 6.76 -6.01
N PHE A 271 21.57 6.45 -4.75
CA PHE A 271 20.58 7.19 -3.95
C PHE A 271 21.03 8.61 -3.62
N GLY A 272 22.25 8.78 -3.10
CA GLY A 272 22.84 10.09 -2.77
C GLY A 272 23.01 11.01 -4.00
N VAL A 273 23.39 10.44 -5.14
CA VAL A 273 23.50 11.18 -6.42
C VAL A 273 22.14 11.65 -6.91
N ARG A 274 21.09 10.83 -6.80
CA ARG A 274 19.71 11.22 -7.16
C ARG A 274 19.19 12.35 -6.27
N LEU A 275 19.37 12.28 -4.95
CA LEU A 275 19.04 13.39 -4.03
C LEU A 275 19.75 14.69 -4.43
N GLY A 276 21.06 14.62 -4.72
CA GLY A 276 21.86 15.77 -5.10
C GLY A 276 21.47 16.40 -6.44
N ARG A 277 20.94 15.62 -7.39
CA ARG A 277 20.37 16.11 -8.65
C ARG A 277 18.96 16.69 -8.46
N GLY A 278 18.17 16.16 -7.53
CA GLY A 278 16.77 16.54 -7.31
C GLY A 278 16.57 17.92 -6.67
N ALA A 279 17.45 18.34 -5.76
CA ALA A 279 17.40 19.69 -5.17
C ALA A 279 18.76 20.18 -4.65
N GLY A 280 19.33 21.21 -5.29
CA GLY A 280 20.66 21.77 -4.96
C GLY A 280 20.83 22.41 -3.58
N LEU A 281 19.79 22.44 -2.74
CA LEU A 281 19.82 22.94 -1.36
C LEU A 281 20.18 21.85 -0.32
N ILE A 282 20.06 20.57 -0.67
CA ILE A 282 20.17 19.44 0.30
C ILE A 282 21.58 19.29 0.86
N ALA A 283 22.61 19.69 0.11
CA ALA A 283 24.00 19.67 0.57
C ALA A 283 24.19 20.43 1.90
N SER A 284 23.55 21.59 2.05
CA SER A 284 23.62 22.41 3.25
C SER A 284 22.94 21.76 4.47
N ALA A 285 21.79 21.13 4.27
CA ALA A 285 21.02 20.49 5.34
C ALA A 285 21.75 19.26 5.91
N LEU A 286 22.38 18.46 5.04
CA LEU A 286 23.19 17.31 5.45
C LEU A 286 24.54 17.71 6.07
N THR A 287 25.02 18.95 5.88
CA THR A 287 26.23 19.44 6.55
C THR A 287 25.98 20.08 7.92
N LEU A 288 24.76 20.50 8.25
CA LEU A 288 24.43 21.18 9.52
C LEU A 288 25.00 20.49 10.78
N PRO A 289 25.00 19.15 10.94
CA PRO A 289 25.55 18.51 12.13
C PRO A 289 27.06 18.74 12.35
N PHE A 290 27.82 19.08 11.32
CA PHE A 290 29.27 19.28 11.42
C PHE A 290 29.66 20.68 11.88
N ASP A 291 28.87 21.71 11.55
CA ASP A 291 29.06 23.07 12.05
C ASP A 291 28.92 23.12 13.58
N VAL A 292 28.03 22.29 14.13
CA VAL A 292 27.84 22.08 15.58
C VAL A 292 29.13 21.60 16.26
N MET A 293 29.85 20.67 15.66
CA MET A 293 31.11 20.17 16.23
C MET A 293 32.19 21.27 16.26
N SER A 294 32.15 22.20 15.30
CA SER A 294 33.03 23.38 15.27
C SER A 294 32.78 24.30 16.48
N ALA A 295 31.51 24.48 16.87
CA ALA A 295 31.16 25.22 18.07
C ALA A 295 31.46 24.48 19.38
N VAL A 296 31.26 23.15 19.46
CA VAL A 296 31.67 22.35 20.64
C VAL A 296 33.20 22.44 20.86
N LYS A 297 33.98 22.42 19.78
CA LYS A 297 35.43 22.65 19.82
C LYS A 297 35.78 24.09 20.28
N SER A 298 34.93 25.06 19.94
CA SER A 298 35.06 26.45 20.38
C SER A 298 34.71 26.63 21.87
N PHE A 299 33.67 25.97 22.40
CA PHE A 299 33.35 25.95 23.83
C PHE A 299 34.48 25.38 24.69
N ASN A 300 35.05 24.24 24.26
CA ASN A 300 36.18 23.64 24.97
C ASN A 300 37.45 24.50 24.94
N SER A 301 37.55 25.43 23.97
CA SER A 301 38.63 26.43 23.89
C SER A 301 38.31 27.68 24.75
N ALA A 302 37.06 28.11 24.79
CA ALA A 302 36.57 29.20 25.65
C ALA A 302 36.74 28.87 27.14
N ALA A 303 36.45 27.63 27.55
CA ALA A 303 36.62 27.16 28.93
C ALA A 303 38.08 27.15 29.42
N ALA A 304 39.05 27.25 28.51
CA ALA A 304 40.49 27.27 28.81
C ALA A 304 41.12 28.68 28.75
N THR A 305 40.34 29.72 28.43
CA THR A 305 40.83 31.10 28.21
C THR A 305 40.00 32.11 29.02
N THR A 306 40.57 33.28 29.32
CA THR A 306 39.90 34.32 30.13
C THR A 306 40.14 35.71 29.57
N GLY A 307 39.08 36.52 29.45
CA GLY A 307 39.12 37.85 28.85
C GLY A 307 38.35 37.93 27.53
N LYS A 308 38.73 38.88 26.66
CA LYS A 308 37.95 39.20 25.45
C LYS A 308 37.81 38.03 24.47
N GLU A 309 38.87 37.23 24.29
CA GLU A 309 38.85 36.05 23.43
C GLU A 309 37.85 34.99 23.92
N ALA A 310 37.67 34.84 25.23
CA ALA A 310 36.65 33.96 25.79
C ALA A 310 35.24 34.45 25.42
N THR A 311 34.95 35.75 25.50
CA THR A 311 33.67 36.31 25.04
C THR A 311 33.43 36.14 23.55
N ASP A 312 34.45 36.33 22.70
CA ASP A 312 34.30 36.14 21.25
C ASP A 312 34.05 34.66 20.91
N HIS A 313 34.71 33.73 21.61
CA HIS A 313 34.40 32.30 21.50
C HIS A 313 33.02 31.92 22.06
N TYR A 314 32.57 32.52 23.17
CA TYR A 314 31.20 32.30 23.69
C TYR A 314 30.11 32.84 22.76
N VAL A 315 30.34 33.95 22.05
CA VAL A 315 29.41 34.47 21.02
C VAL A 315 29.39 33.55 19.80
N ALA A 316 30.56 33.14 19.28
CA ALA A 316 30.66 32.23 18.14
C ALA A 316 30.04 30.86 18.44
N ALA A 317 30.20 30.34 19.66
CA ALA A 317 29.68 29.03 20.05
C ALA A 317 28.20 29.09 20.50
N GLY A 318 27.76 30.20 21.08
CA GLY A 318 26.35 30.47 21.42
C GLY A 318 25.41 30.49 20.21
N LEU A 319 25.94 30.83 19.02
CA LEU A 319 25.24 30.74 17.73
C LEU A 319 24.94 29.30 17.25
N SER A 320 25.33 28.26 18.01
CA SER A 320 25.29 26.87 17.54
C SER A 320 24.75 25.84 18.56
N VAL A 321 24.68 26.19 19.86
CA VAL A 321 24.17 25.30 20.94
C VAL A 321 22.79 24.73 20.66
N THR A 322 21.94 25.49 19.98
CA THR A 322 20.55 25.16 19.68
C THR A 322 20.40 23.72 19.20
N SER A 323 21.23 23.34 18.22
CA SER A 323 21.20 22.10 17.42
C SER A 323 21.25 20.75 18.14
N ALA A 324 21.84 20.66 19.33
CA ALA A 324 22.05 19.37 20.01
C ALA A 324 20.86 18.94 20.89
N ALA A 325 20.11 19.89 21.47
CA ALA A 325 18.87 19.63 22.20
C ALA A 325 17.65 19.49 21.27
N MET A 326 17.91 19.08 20.03
CA MET A 326 17.14 19.56 18.87
C MET A 326 16.87 18.48 17.82
N THR A 327 17.13 17.18 18.01
CA THR A 327 16.72 16.18 16.98
C THR A 327 15.31 15.63 17.23
N LEU A 328 14.90 15.42 18.48
CA LEU A 328 13.49 15.23 18.87
C LEU A 328 12.66 16.53 18.82
N ILE A 329 13.31 17.67 18.52
CA ILE A 329 12.68 19.00 18.61
C ILE A 329 12.79 19.78 17.28
N LEU A 330 13.83 19.68 16.44
CA LEU A 330 13.91 20.37 15.14
C LEU A 330 12.84 19.92 14.16
N GLY A 331 12.39 18.66 14.22
CA GLY A 331 11.26 18.20 13.42
C GLY A 331 10.07 19.16 13.54
N ALA A 332 9.78 19.62 14.76
CA ALA A 332 8.73 20.59 15.07
C ALA A 332 9.21 22.03 15.36
N ALA A 333 10.52 22.29 15.44
CA ALA A 333 11.10 23.56 15.89
C ALA A 333 12.16 24.18 14.95
N ALA A 334 12.50 23.51 13.84
CA ALA A 334 12.69 24.25 12.59
C ALA A 334 11.36 24.89 12.15
N LEU A 335 10.24 24.30 12.59
CA LEU A 335 8.86 24.71 12.28
C LEU A 335 8.22 25.59 13.38
N ALA A 336 8.97 25.98 14.42
CA ALA A 336 8.48 26.84 15.50
C ALA A 336 9.60 27.68 16.13
N GLY A 337 9.36 28.98 16.30
CA GLY A 337 10.20 29.82 17.16
C GLY A 337 10.20 29.33 18.62
N PHE A 338 11.38 29.21 19.22
CA PHE A 338 11.64 28.43 20.44
C PHE A 338 11.09 29.00 21.77
N SER A 339 10.69 28.10 22.69
CA SER A 339 11.05 28.12 24.13
C SER A 339 10.66 26.84 24.91
N PHE A 340 11.48 26.49 25.92
CA PHE A 340 11.57 25.31 26.85
C PHE A 340 10.32 24.93 27.71
N ILE A 341 10.16 23.77 28.43
CA ILE A 341 10.85 22.45 28.63
C ILE A 341 9.93 21.48 29.45
N GLY A 342 10.07 20.13 29.34
CA GLY A 342 9.71 19.16 30.43
C GLY A 342 9.40 17.69 30.02
N PRO A 343 9.82 16.60 30.74
CA PRO A 343 9.73 15.20 30.20
C PRO A 343 9.19 14.03 31.10
N VAL A 344 8.68 12.93 30.48
CA VAL A 344 8.90 11.43 30.75
C VAL A 344 7.70 10.51 30.35
N GLY A 345 7.94 9.27 29.85
CA GLY A 345 6.96 8.17 29.49
C GLY A 345 7.43 6.74 29.94
N LEU A 346 6.98 5.55 29.49
CA LEU A 346 6.08 5.04 28.40
C LEU A 346 5.88 3.47 28.53
N THR A 347 5.14 2.76 27.62
CA THR A 347 5.13 1.27 27.21
C THR A 347 3.77 0.48 27.19
N ALA A 348 3.63 -0.65 26.43
CA ALA A 348 2.33 -1.30 26.01
C ALA A 348 2.33 -2.76 25.36
N GLY A 349 1.19 -3.51 25.31
CA GLY A 349 0.74 -4.50 24.24
C GLY A 349 0.49 -6.03 24.58
N LEU A 350 -0.18 -6.95 23.80
CA LEU A 350 -0.99 -7.00 22.52
C LEU A 350 -1.60 -8.44 22.13
N LEU A 351 -2.80 -8.52 21.47
CA LEU A 351 -3.29 -9.45 20.34
C LEU A 351 -3.92 -10.92 20.41
N LEU A 352 -5.09 -11.15 19.71
CA LEU A 352 -5.52 -12.22 18.68
C LEU A 352 -6.49 -13.48 18.84
N VAL A 353 -7.61 -13.52 18.05
CA VAL A 353 -8.14 -14.52 17.00
C VAL A 353 -8.52 -16.04 17.29
N ALA A 354 -9.09 -16.88 16.36
CA ALA A 354 -10.47 -16.94 15.76
C ALA A 354 -10.97 -18.35 15.13
N GLY A 355 -12.30 -18.74 15.15
CA GLY A 355 -12.95 -19.91 14.43
C GLY A 355 -13.84 -21.07 15.09
N SER A 356 -15.17 -20.90 15.35
CA SER A 356 -16.30 -21.91 15.26
C SER A 356 -16.23 -23.43 15.69
N GLN A 357 -17.05 -23.96 16.63
CA GLN A 357 -18.32 -24.78 16.49
C GLN A 357 -18.49 -25.74 15.29
N VAL A 358 -18.97 -26.98 15.54
CA VAL A 358 -20.28 -27.56 15.10
C VAL A 358 -20.42 -29.05 15.46
N TYR A 359 -21.50 -29.45 16.15
CA TYR A 359 -22.29 -30.66 15.85
C TYR A 359 -23.69 -30.57 16.47
N ALA A 360 -24.71 -31.13 15.81
CA ALA A 360 -26.10 -31.07 16.27
C ALA A 360 -26.88 -32.36 15.97
N ALA A 361 -27.98 -32.56 16.69
CA ALA A 361 -29.08 -33.47 16.33
C ALA A 361 -28.75 -34.95 16.10
N VAL A 362 -28.28 -35.62 17.16
CA VAL A 362 -28.74 -36.99 17.47
C VAL A 362 -29.33 -36.95 18.88
N ARG A 363 -30.42 -37.71 19.11
CA ARG A 363 -31.27 -37.80 20.32
C ARG A 363 -32.48 -36.86 20.36
N VAL A 364 -33.66 -37.48 20.28
CA VAL A 364 -34.99 -36.91 20.63
C VAL A 364 -35.81 -37.89 21.52
N VAL A 365 -35.40 -39.17 21.61
CA VAL A 365 -36.05 -40.18 22.46
C VAL A 365 -35.25 -40.46 23.75
N ASP A 366 -33.91 -40.43 23.69
CA ASP A 366 -33.09 -40.22 24.90
C ASP A 366 -33.40 -38.84 25.53
N ASP A 367 -33.93 -37.89 24.75
CA ASP A 367 -34.07 -36.46 25.10
C ASP A 367 -35.23 -36.12 26.09
N ILE A 368 -35.82 -37.15 26.69
CA ILE A 368 -36.77 -37.05 27.81
C ILE A 368 -36.24 -37.83 29.02
N ASP A 369 -35.62 -38.98 28.77
CA ASP A 369 -35.02 -39.89 29.76
C ASP A 369 -33.68 -39.35 30.31
N ASP A 370 -32.93 -38.54 29.54
CA ASP A 370 -31.70 -37.81 29.92
C ASP A 370 -31.94 -36.73 31.01
N TYR A 371 -33.18 -36.25 31.21
CA TYR A 371 -33.46 -34.96 31.86
C TYR A 371 -34.36 -35.05 33.11
N ILE A 372 -35.22 -36.05 33.22
CA ILE A 372 -36.06 -36.29 34.40
C ILE A 372 -36.13 -37.77 34.73
N GLU A 373 -35.87 -38.14 35.98
CA GLU A 373 -35.99 -39.52 36.43
C GLU A 373 -37.48 -39.90 36.55
N LEU A 374 -37.97 -40.65 35.55
CA LEU A 374 -39.36 -41.12 35.47
C LEU A 374 -39.56 -42.39 36.32
N THR A 375 -40.58 -42.39 37.18
CA THR A 375 -40.99 -43.59 37.91
C THR A 375 -41.45 -44.69 36.95
N THR A 376 -41.44 -45.95 37.43
CA THR A 376 -41.77 -47.13 36.62
C THR A 376 -43.17 -47.07 35.97
N HIS A 377 -44.09 -46.28 36.52
CA HIS A 377 -45.44 -46.09 35.97
C HIS A 377 -45.50 -44.92 34.96
N GLU A 378 -44.78 -43.82 35.22
CA GLU A 378 -44.65 -42.70 34.29
C GLU A 378 -43.90 -43.13 33.01
N ARG A 379 -42.81 -43.88 33.12
CA ARG A 379 -41.98 -44.33 31.98
C ARG A 379 -42.77 -45.21 31.01
N LEU A 380 -43.62 -46.10 31.55
CA LEU A 380 -44.54 -46.95 30.76
C LEU A 380 -45.62 -46.10 30.06
N ARG A 381 -46.16 -45.07 30.73
CA ARG A 381 -47.22 -44.20 30.21
C ARG A 381 -46.70 -43.19 29.18
N THR A 382 -45.54 -42.58 29.39
CA THR A 382 -44.90 -41.65 28.45
C THR A 382 -44.44 -42.39 27.19
N GLY A 383 -43.90 -43.61 27.32
CA GLY A 383 -43.60 -44.47 26.17
C GLY A 383 -44.85 -44.86 25.38
N TRP A 384 -45.95 -45.18 26.07
CA TRP A 384 -47.26 -45.42 25.44
C TRP A 384 -47.80 -44.17 24.73
N PHE A 385 -47.70 -42.99 25.34
CA PHE A 385 -48.17 -41.74 24.74
C PHE A 385 -47.33 -41.33 23.50
N ALA A 386 -46.00 -41.45 23.57
CA ALA A 386 -45.13 -41.24 22.41
C ALA A 386 -45.42 -42.22 21.25
N PHE A 387 -45.77 -43.47 21.55
CA PHE A 387 -46.17 -44.48 20.55
C PHE A 387 -47.52 -44.16 19.87
N TRP A 388 -48.46 -43.54 20.58
CA TRP A 388 -49.79 -43.18 20.07
C TRP A 388 -49.91 -41.72 19.58
N GLY A 389 -48.83 -40.93 19.60
CA GLY A 389 -48.85 -39.51 19.21
C GLY A 389 -49.58 -38.60 20.20
N ILE A 390 -49.72 -39.04 21.45
CA ILE A 390 -50.39 -38.33 22.55
C ILE A 390 -49.34 -37.52 23.32
N PRO A 391 -49.62 -36.25 23.71
CA PRO A 391 -48.68 -35.48 24.53
C PRO A 391 -48.61 -36.01 25.99
N PRO A 392 -47.49 -35.85 26.72
CA PRO A 392 -47.37 -36.25 28.13
C PRO A 392 -48.33 -35.50 29.06
N ASP A 393 -48.51 -35.99 30.30
CA ASP A 393 -49.27 -35.27 31.33
C ASP A 393 -48.63 -33.91 31.68
N ASP A 394 -49.43 -32.90 32.04
CA ASP A 394 -48.95 -31.52 32.26
C ASP A 394 -47.85 -31.36 33.33
N ASP A 395 -47.82 -32.21 34.38
CA ASP A 395 -46.73 -32.23 35.37
C ASP A 395 -45.42 -32.73 34.72
N ILE A 396 -45.50 -33.81 33.93
CA ILE A 396 -44.37 -34.37 33.19
C ILE A 396 -43.91 -33.36 32.13
N GLN A 397 -44.83 -32.72 31.39
CA GLN A 397 -44.48 -31.64 30.47
C GLN A 397 -43.85 -30.43 31.17
N THR A 398 -44.31 -30.07 32.38
CA THR A 398 -43.76 -28.93 33.14
C THR A 398 -42.36 -29.23 33.66
N ARG A 399 -42.17 -30.39 34.30
CA ARG A 399 -40.87 -30.86 34.81
C ARG A 399 -39.90 -31.10 33.66
N HIS A 400 -40.35 -31.73 32.57
CA HIS A 400 -39.55 -31.91 31.36
C HIS A 400 -39.21 -30.56 30.73
N ALA A 401 -40.15 -29.64 30.51
CA ALA A 401 -39.86 -28.34 29.90
C ALA A 401 -38.85 -27.53 30.72
N ILE A 402 -38.93 -27.53 32.05
CA ILE A 402 -37.95 -26.85 32.91
C ILE A 402 -36.59 -27.56 32.86
N ALA A 403 -36.52 -28.87 33.10
CA ALA A 403 -35.26 -29.61 33.13
C ALA A 403 -34.58 -29.66 31.75
N LYS A 404 -35.36 -29.90 30.69
CA LYS A 404 -34.94 -29.85 29.29
C LYS A 404 -34.40 -28.47 28.95
N SER A 405 -35.15 -27.41 29.16
CA SER A 405 -34.66 -26.05 28.86
C SER A 405 -33.43 -25.69 29.68
N THR A 406 -33.31 -26.18 30.93
CA THR A 406 -32.13 -25.95 31.77
C THR A 406 -30.90 -26.60 31.15
N VAL A 407 -30.96 -27.90 30.83
CA VAL A 407 -29.80 -28.63 30.28
C VAL A 407 -29.56 -28.34 28.80
N GLU A 408 -30.58 -28.01 27.99
CA GLU A 408 -30.40 -27.45 26.65
C GLU A 408 -29.70 -26.09 26.70
N HIS A 409 -30.03 -25.22 27.66
CA HIS A 409 -29.34 -23.95 27.83
C HIS A 409 -27.91 -24.14 28.33
N SER A 410 -27.66 -25.06 29.29
CA SER A 410 -26.30 -25.45 29.68
C SER A 410 -25.48 -26.00 28.50
N ARG A 411 -26.06 -26.91 27.70
CA ARG A 411 -25.44 -27.48 26.49
C ARG A 411 -25.19 -26.39 25.44
N LEU A 412 -26.07 -25.40 25.30
CA LEU A 412 -25.92 -24.25 24.40
C LEU A 412 -24.79 -23.31 24.86
N LEU A 413 -24.71 -23.00 26.15
CA LEU A 413 -23.62 -22.19 26.72
C LEU A 413 -22.28 -22.92 26.58
N GLN A 414 -22.20 -24.20 26.95
CA GLN A 414 -21.02 -25.06 26.75
C GLN A 414 -20.60 -25.13 25.27
N ALA A 415 -21.53 -25.40 24.35
CA ALA A 415 -21.25 -25.44 22.91
C ALA A 415 -20.93 -24.06 22.30
N THR A 416 -21.26 -22.97 22.99
CA THR A 416 -20.90 -21.60 22.60
C THR A 416 -19.56 -21.19 23.21
N ALA A 417 -19.24 -21.60 24.42
CA ALA A 417 -17.91 -21.47 24.99
C ALA A 417 -16.90 -22.25 24.13
N ARG A 418 -17.18 -23.51 23.79
CA ARG A 418 -16.36 -24.29 22.83
C ARG A 418 -16.32 -23.66 21.43
N LYS A 419 -17.39 -23.02 20.95
CA LYS A 419 -17.35 -22.20 19.70
C LYS A 419 -16.24 -21.15 19.73
N LEU A 420 -16.05 -20.53 20.87
CA LEU A 420 -15.09 -19.47 21.08
C LEU A 420 -13.70 -20.05 21.43
N LEU A 421 -13.59 -21.16 22.16
CA LEU A 421 -12.30 -21.75 22.55
C LEU A 421 -11.64 -22.63 21.47
N GLU A 422 -12.43 -23.37 20.68
CA GLU A 422 -11.93 -24.16 19.54
C GLU A 422 -11.55 -23.27 18.35
N GLY A 423 -11.99 -22.01 18.39
CA GLY A 423 -11.43 -20.99 17.52
C GLY A 423 -11.71 -19.55 17.91
N LYS A 424 -12.96 -19.08 18.12
CA LYS A 424 -13.25 -17.63 18.00
C LYS A 424 -12.49 -16.66 18.94
N LEU A 425 -11.82 -17.19 19.97
CA LEU A 425 -10.89 -16.59 20.92
C LEU A 425 -9.72 -17.56 21.23
N LYS A 426 -9.53 -18.63 20.44
CA LYS A 426 -8.62 -19.75 20.69
C LYS A 426 -7.19 -19.35 20.98
N ASP A 427 -6.67 -18.36 20.25
CA ASP A 427 -5.27 -17.98 20.32
C ASP A 427 -5.03 -16.92 21.43
N SER A 428 -6.10 -16.41 22.06
CA SER A 428 -6.13 -15.35 23.07
C SER A 428 -6.88 -15.68 24.37
N THR A 429 -7.58 -16.81 24.47
CA THR A 429 -8.38 -17.20 25.64
C THR A 429 -8.14 -18.67 25.99
N GLU A 430 -7.89 -18.90 27.28
CA GLU A 430 -7.57 -20.19 27.89
C GLU A 430 -8.81 -20.80 28.56
N VAL A 431 -9.72 -19.98 29.08
CA VAL A 431 -10.95 -20.41 29.76
C VAL A 431 -12.11 -19.44 29.54
N ILE A 432 -13.32 -19.98 29.42
CA ILE A 432 -14.58 -19.21 29.43
C ILE A 432 -15.42 -19.68 30.62
N VAL A 433 -15.86 -18.77 31.47
CA VAL A 433 -16.73 -19.04 32.61
C VAL A 433 -18.09 -18.38 32.38
N ASN A 434 -19.16 -19.18 32.39
CA ASN A 434 -20.53 -18.74 32.22
C ASN A 434 -21.22 -18.66 33.58
N GLY A 435 -21.99 -17.60 33.80
CA GLY A 435 -22.75 -17.41 35.04
C GLY A 435 -23.87 -18.44 35.25
N LYS A 436 -24.31 -18.56 36.49
CA LYS A 436 -25.43 -19.43 36.88
C LYS A 436 -26.75 -18.83 36.39
N PHE A 437 -27.69 -19.72 36.08
CA PHE A 437 -29.04 -19.36 35.68
C PHE A 437 -30.05 -20.38 36.22
N LYS A 438 -31.31 -19.98 36.21
CA LYS A 438 -32.48 -20.84 36.45
C LYS A 438 -33.47 -20.69 35.30
N VAL A 439 -34.33 -21.69 35.10
CA VAL A 439 -35.43 -21.61 34.13
C VAL A 439 -36.77 -21.60 34.88
N GLU A 440 -37.57 -20.58 34.63
CA GLU A 440 -38.95 -20.49 35.12
C GLU A 440 -39.92 -20.51 33.93
N LEU A 441 -41.12 -21.08 34.10
CA LEU A 441 -42.17 -20.99 33.11
C LEU A 441 -42.93 -19.67 33.27
N LYS A 442 -42.96 -18.81 32.24
CA LYS A 442 -43.74 -17.57 32.21
C LYS A 442 -44.95 -17.67 31.27
N PRO A 443 -46.15 -17.22 31.69
CA PRO A 443 -47.33 -17.22 30.84
C PRO A 443 -47.13 -16.27 29.64
N THR A 444 -47.10 -16.82 28.43
CA THR A 444 -46.87 -16.08 27.20
C THR A 444 -48.08 -16.22 26.28
N GLN A 445 -48.69 -15.09 25.90
CA GLN A 445 -49.71 -15.06 24.87
C GLN A 445 -49.09 -15.45 23.51
N VAL A 446 -49.60 -16.49 22.86
CA VAL A 446 -49.29 -16.78 21.45
C VAL A 446 -50.56 -16.71 20.60
N PRO A 447 -50.51 -16.13 19.39
CA PRO A 447 -51.63 -16.18 18.46
C PRO A 447 -51.82 -17.63 17.98
N SER A 448 -52.98 -18.20 18.27
CA SER A 448 -53.44 -19.50 17.81
C SER A 448 -54.59 -19.27 16.83
N PHE A 449 -54.46 -19.72 15.59
CA PHE A 449 -55.57 -19.65 14.65
C PHE A 449 -56.60 -20.74 15.00
N ASP A 450 -57.82 -20.33 15.30
CA ASP A 450 -58.96 -21.21 15.46
C ASP A 450 -59.50 -21.56 14.06
N TRP A 451 -59.33 -22.82 13.66
CA TRP A 451 -59.70 -23.28 12.33
C TRP A 451 -61.21 -23.45 12.14
N GLU A 452 -61.98 -23.66 13.20
CA GLU A 452 -63.45 -23.72 13.15
C GLU A 452 -64.07 -22.33 13.18
N ALA A 453 -63.53 -21.42 14.00
CA ALA A 453 -64.01 -20.04 14.11
C ALA A 453 -63.34 -19.04 13.14
N GLN A 454 -62.36 -19.48 12.34
CA GLN A 454 -61.63 -18.69 11.33
C GLN A 454 -60.99 -17.38 11.87
N GLN A 455 -60.52 -17.39 13.12
CA GLN A 455 -59.99 -16.19 13.80
C GLN A 455 -58.74 -16.48 14.62
N TYR A 456 -57.90 -15.46 14.82
CA TYR A 456 -56.76 -15.55 15.74
C TYR A 456 -57.22 -15.32 17.18
N LEU A 457 -57.18 -16.38 17.99
CA LEU A 457 -57.32 -16.30 19.45
C LEU A 457 -55.94 -16.25 20.09
N TYR A 458 -55.76 -15.40 21.10
CA TYR A 458 -54.54 -15.44 21.90
C TYR A 458 -54.66 -16.54 22.96
N LYS A 459 -53.85 -17.59 22.82
CA LYS A 459 -53.74 -18.67 23.80
C LYS A 459 -52.53 -18.38 24.68
N THR A 460 -52.76 -18.19 25.98
CA THR A 460 -51.69 -18.20 26.97
C THR A 460 -51.10 -19.61 27.03
N ILE A 461 -49.81 -19.75 26.70
CA ILE A 461 -49.04 -20.97 26.94
C ILE A 461 -47.89 -20.67 27.88
N GLN A 462 -47.52 -21.65 28.70
CA GLN A 462 -46.35 -21.53 29.57
C GLN A 462 -45.09 -21.72 28.71
N LYS A 463 -44.17 -20.73 28.72
CA LYS A 463 -42.89 -20.83 28.02
C LYS A 463 -41.72 -20.78 29.00
N PRO A 464 -40.67 -21.59 28.81
CA PRO A 464 -39.43 -21.45 29.56
C PRO A 464 -38.80 -20.09 29.31
N HIS A 465 -38.35 -19.47 30.39
CA HIS A 465 -37.70 -18.19 30.42
C HIS A 465 -36.50 -18.31 31.36
N VAL A 466 -35.31 -18.13 30.81
CA VAL A 466 -34.06 -18.10 31.57
C VAL A 466 -34.03 -16.83 32.42
N ILE A 467 -33.59 -16.97 33.67
CA ILE A 467 -33.31 -15.88 34.58
C ILE A 467 -31.93 -16.15 35.17
N ASP A 468 -31.01 -15.21 34.93
CA ASP A 468 -29.66 -15.28 35.48
C ASP A 468 -29.70 -15.22 37.01
N SER A 469 -28.68 -15.78 37.66
CA SER A 469 -28.61 -15.97 39.11
C SER A 469 -27.29 -15.45 39.65
N ASN A 470 -27.30 -15.06 40.92
CA ASN A 470 -26.18 -14.37 41.56
C ASN A 470 -24.96 -15.27 41.72
N ASP A 471 -23.80 -14.80 41.21
CA ASP A 471 -22.53 -15.50 41.29
C ASP A 471 -21.56 -14.96 42.35
N THR A 472 -20.67 -15.83 42.82
CA THR A 472 -19.58 -15.47 43.74
C THR A 472 -18.39 -16.38 43.46
N ILE A 473 -17.33 -15.83 42.90
CA ILE A 473 -16.16 -16.58 42.38
C ILE A 473 -14.87 -15.82 42.73
N ASP A 474 -13.87 -16.53 43.23
CA ASP A 474 -12.50 -16.01 43.38
C ASP A 474 -11.55 -16.92 42.61
N ALA A 475 -11.04 -16.41 41.48
CA ALA A 475 -10.21 -17.16 40.53
C ALA A 475 -8.77 -16.64 40.47
N ARG A 476 -8.29 -15.89 41.48
CA ARG A 476 -6.97 -15.23 41.46
C ARG A 476 -5.82 -16.17 41.11
N ASN A 477 -5.91 -17.42 41.55
CA ASN A 477 -4.90 -18.48 41.36
C ASN A 477 -5.08 -19.28 40.05
N GLY A 478 -6.01 -18.88 39.19
CA GLY A 478 -6.48 -19.65 38.03
C GLY A 478 -7.89 -20.21 38.21
N VAL A 479 -8.47 -20.70 37.11
CA VAL A 479 -9.75 -21.42 37.08
C VAL A 479 -9.48 -22.93 37.08
N THR A 480 -10.31 -23.70 37.80
CA THR A 480 -10.16 -25.16 38.01
C THR A 480 -11.31 -25.95 37.38
N ASP A 481 -11.10 -27.24 37.12
CA ASP A 481 -12.09 -28.14 36.49
C ASP A 481 -13.40 -28.30 37.26
N ASP A 482 -13.42 -27.96 38.55
CA ASP A 482 -14.60 -27.98 39.42
C ASP A 482 -15.36 -26.63 39.48
N MET A 483 -14.87 -25.57 38.82
CA MET A 483 -15.54 -24.27 38.78
C MET A 483 -16.82 -24.32 37.94
N PRO A 484 -18.01 -24.00 38.51
CA PRO A 484 -19.27 -24.04 37.78
C PRO A 484 -19.27 -23.14 36.54
N GLY A 485 -19.67 -23.68 35.39
CA GLY A 485 -19.80 -22.94 34.14
C GLY A 485 -18.49 -22.69 33.37
N ALA A 486 -17.35 -23.19 33.87
CA ALA A 486 -16.05 -23.09 33.21
C ALA A 486 -15.90 -24.12 32.07
N GLU A 487 -15.34 -23.66 30.95
CA GLU A 487 -14.92 -24.48 29.80
C GLU A 487 -13.50 -24.05 29.39
N PHE A 488 -12.62 -25.02 29.16
CA PHE A 488 -11.19 -24.79 28.89
C PHE A 488 -10.85 -24.94 27.41
N GLY A 489 -9.94 -24.09 26.93
CA GLY A 489 -9.33 -24.16 25.61
C GLY A 489 -7.94 -24.80 25.65
N THR A 490 -7.04 -24.30 24.79
CA THR A 490 -5.62 -24.68 24.83
C THR A 490 -4.84 -23.68 25.68
N PRO A 491 -4.14 -24.09 26.76
CA PRO A 491 -3.34 -23.19 27.58
C PRO A 491 -2.29 -22.39 26.80
N GLY A 492 -1.96 -21.20 27.28
CA GLY A 492 -0.91 -20.38 26.68
C GLY A 492 -0.59 -19.15 27.54
N GLU A 493 0.70 -18.80 27.62
CA GLU A 493 1.20 -17.75 28.51
C GLU A 493 0.41 -16.44 28.38
N ASN A 494 0.22 -15.96 27.15
CA ASN A 494 -0.48 -14.70 26.84
C ASN A 494 -2.03 -14.82 26.74
N LYS A 495 -2.63 -15.97 27.09
CA LYS A 495 -4.09 -16.18 26.95
C LYS A 495 -4.86 -15.83 28.22
N GLY A 496 -6.01 -15.18 28.03
CA GLY A 496 -6.88 -14.68 29.09
C GLY A 496 -8.03 -15.60 29.53
N ALA A 497 -8.81 -15.10 30.48
CA ALA A 497 -10.09 -15.64 30.92
C ALA A 497 -11.25 -14.74 30.43
N VAL A 498 -12.39 -15.33 30.09
CA VAL A 498 -13.60 -14.58 29.68
C VAL A 498 -14.78 -14.98 30.53
N TRP A 499 -15.53 -13.99 30.99
CA TRP A 499 -16.58 -14.15 32.01
C TRP A 499 -17.91 -13.66 31.43
N PHE A 500 -18.89 -14.55 31.21
CA PHE A 500 -20.24 -14.20 30.76
C PHE A 500 -21.21 -14.23 31.94
N MET A 501 -21.37 -13.10 32.64
CA MET A 501 -22.01 -13.03 33.97
C MET A 501 -23.51 -12.66 33.93
N GLY A 502 -24.08 -12.36 32.76
CA GLY A 502 -25.53 -12.16 32.61
C GLY A 502 -26.11 -11.05 33.51
N GLY A 503 -27.34 -11.24 33.99
CA GLY A 503 -28.16 -10.26 34.71
C GLY A 503 -28.36 -10.43 36.22
N GLY A 504 -27.59 -11.30 36.91
CA GLY A 504 -27.64 -11.49 38.37
C GLY A 504 -26.92 -10.38 39.16
N ASP A 505 -26.84 -10.48 40.50
CA ASP A 505 -25.86 -9.70 41.27
C ASP A 505 -24.62 -10.56 41.57
N ASP A 506 -23.46 -10.18 41.03
CA ASP A 506 -22.30 -11.07 40.95
C ASP A 506 -21.04 -10.46 41.58
N THR A 507 -20.25 -11.27 42.28
CA THR A 507 -18.97 -10.88 42.87
C THR A 507 -17.85 -11.77 42.35
N ILE A 508 -16.97 -11.24 41.50
CA ILE A 508 -15.97 -12.01 40.76
C ILE A 508 -14.58 -11.38 40.95
N VAL A 509 -13.59 -12.19 41.33
CA VAL A 509 -12.17 -11.88 41.21
C VAL A 509 -11.59 -12.73 40.07
N GLY A 510 -11.03 -12.06 39.05
CA GLY A 510 -10.43 -12.69 37.87
C GLY A 510 -9.12 -13.41 38.15
N VAL A 511 -8.48 -13.91 37.10
CA VAL A 511 -7.18 -14.59 37.19
C VAL A 511 -6.07 -13.54 37.28
N GLU A 512 -5.31 -13.52 38.38
CA GLU A 512 -4.41 -12.41 38.72
C GLU A 512 -3.31 -12.19 37.67
N LYS A 513 -2.77 -13.26 37.08
CA LYS A 513 -1.62 -13.17 36.15
C LYS A 513 -2.00 -13.20 34.66
N LYS A 514 -3.29 -13.20 34.31
CA LYS A 514 -3.81 -13.31 32.94
C LYS A 514 -4.82 -12.17 32.66
N PRO A 515 -5.00 -11.72 31.40
CA PRO A 515 -6.04 -10.75 31.09
C PRO A 515 -7.45 -11.35 31.22
N ASN A 516 -8.42 -10.56 31.68
CA ASN A 516 -9.79 -10.94 31.99
C ASN A 516 -10.76 -10.09 31.17
N ARG A 517 -11.81 -10.71 30.62
CA ARG A 517 -12.84 -9.98 29.84
C ARG A 517 -14.22 -10.28 30.39
N PHE A 518 -14.80 -9.32 31.12
CA PHE A 518 -16.07 -9.46 31.81
C PHE A 518 -17.23 -8.91 30.98
N TYR A 519 -18.00 -9.81 30.38
CA TYR A 519 -19.28 -9.50 29.74
C TYR A 519 -20.39 -9.52 30.80
N TYR A 520 -21.01 -8.36 31.04
CA TYR A 520 -21.98 -8.19 32.13
C TYR A 520 -23.24 -7.43 31.69
N GLY A 521 -24.39 -7.87 32.22
CA GLY A 521 -25.72 -7.34 31.95
C GLY A 521 -26.26 -6.45 33.07
N ALA A 522 -27.52 -6.68 33.45
CA ALA A 522 -28.18 -6.01 34.57
C ALA A 522 -27.74 -6.57 35.95
N GLY A 523 -28.28 -6.02 37.04
CA GLY A 523 -27.90 -6.37 38.41
C GLY A 523 -26.64 -5.68 38.90
N ILE A 524 -26.35 -5.81 40.20
CA ILE A 524 -25.21 -5.16 40.87
C ILE A 524 -23.98 -6.06 40.71
N LYS A 525 -22.93 -5.59 40.05
CA LYS A 525 -21.68 -6.37 39.92
C LYS A 525 -20.58 -5.84 40.85
N HIS A 526 -19.71 -6.73 41.29
CA HIS A 526 -18.46 -6.44 42.00
C HIS A 526 -17.34 -7.22 41.30
N LEU A 527 -16.78 -6.64 40.24
CA LEU A 527 -15.83 -7.31 39.34
C LEU A 527 -14.42 -6.77 39.59
N THR A 528 -13.44 -7.67 39.73
CA THR A 528 -12.02 -7.34 39.98
C THR A 528 -11.12 -8.05 38.97
N GLY A 529 -10.21 -7.31 38.36
CA GLY A 529 -9.20 -7.76 37.44
C GLY A 529 -7.92 -8.33 38.10
N GLY A 530 -6.77 -8.13 37.45
CA GLY A 530 -5.46 -8.69 37.82
C GLY A 530 -4.25 -7.78 37.51
N GLU A 531 -3.22 -8.35 36.89
CA GLU A 531 -1.93 -7.72 36.53
C GLU A 531 -1.71 -7.65 34.99
N LYS A 532 -2.79 -7.59 34.23
CA LYS A 532 -2.84 -7.58 32.76
C LYS A 532 -4.04 -6.75 32.31
N ASP A 533 -3.94 -6.18 31.11
CA ASP A 533 -5.00 -5.38 30.48
C ASP A 533 -6.36 -6.11 30.48
N ASP A 534 -7.26 -5.67 31.35
CA ASP A 534 -8.59 -6.25 31.57
C ASP A 534 -9.69 -5.45 30.85
N GLU A 535 -10.75 -6.11 30.39
CA GLU A 535 -11.90 -5.48 29.74
C GLU A 535 -13.21 -5.70 30.53
N PHE A 536 -13.98 -4.64 30.72
CA PHE A 536 -15.32 -4.66 31.32
C PHE A 536 -16.37 -4.28 30.27
N ILE A 537 -17.03 -5.28 29.68
CA ILE A 537 -17.97 -5.15 28.58
C ILE A 537 -19.40 -5.09 29.12
N PHE A 538 -19.98 -3.89 29.11
CA PHE A 538 -21.37 -3.68 29.53
C PHE A 538 -22.32 -3.98 28.36
N GLU A 539 -22.95 -5.16 28.39
CA GLU A 539 -23.94 -5.60 27.40
C GLU A 539 -25.34 -5.03 27.67
N GLY A 540 -25.66 -4.74 28.94
CA GLY A 540 -26.95 -4.17 29.34
C GLY A 540 -27.16 -2.70 28.96
N ALA A 541 -26.14 -1.99 28.47
CA ALA A 541 -26.11 -0.52 28.44
C ALA A 541 -27.23 0.12 27.61
N ALA A 542 -27.48 -0.36 26.39
CA ALA A 542 -28.52 0.18 25.52
C ALA A 542 -29.94 -0.08 26.08
N GLU A 543 -30.17 -1.21 26.73
CA GLU A 543 -31.44 -1.53 27.38
C GLU A 543 -31.63 -0.77 28.70
N LEU A 544 -30.56 -0.48 29.45
CA LEU A 544 -30.63 0.37 30.63
C LEU A 544 -31.05 1.81 30.26
N LEU A 545 -30.57 2.36 29.13
CA LEU A 545 -31.03 3.67 28.66
C LEU A 545 -32.49 3.67 28.21
N LYS A 546 -33.00 2.59 27.62
CA LYS A 546 -34.43 2.44 27.26
C LYS A 546 -35.32 2.30 28.49
N ASN A 547 -35.04 1.32 29.34
CA ASN A 547 -35.93 0.88 30.41
C ASN A 547 -35.76 1.71 31.69
N GLY A 548 -34.53 2.09 32.03
CA GLY A 548 -34.17 2.89 33.22
C GLY A 548 -33.58 2.06 34.36
N PRO A 549 -32.85 2.69 35.30
CA PRO A 549 -32.29 2.01 36.46
C PRO A 549 -33.41 1.49 37.37
N LYS A 550 -33.21 0.27 37.90
CA LYS A 550 -34.14 -0.38 38.84
C LYS A 550 -33.58 -0.39 40.27
N ASP A 551 -32.26 -0.45 40.39
CA ASP A 551 -31.55 -0.83 41.61
C ASP A 551 -30.82 0.40 42.21
N PRO A 552 -30.91 0.64 43.53
CA PRO A 552 -30.44 1.87 44.16
C PRO A 552 -28.95 1.88 44.54
N LEU A 553 -28.25 0.76 44.34
CA LEU A 553 -26.82 0.60 44.67
C LEU A 553 -25.98 0.58 43.39
N PRO A 554 -24.77 1.16 43.41
CA PRO A 554 -23.89 1.17 42.24
C PRO A 554 -23.11 -0.14 42.10
N THR A 555 -22.92 -0.57 40.85
CA THR A 555 -21.95 -1.59 40.45
C THR A 555 -20.52 -1.09 40.74
N LEU A 556 -19.59 -2.00 41.02
CA LEU A 556 -18.18 -1.75 41.28
C LEU A 556 -17.32 -2.53 40.29
N LEU A 557 -16.50 -1.81 39.52
CA LEU A 557 -15.50 -2.38 38.63
C LEU A 557 -14.11 -1.96 39.11
N LYS A 558 -13.21 -2.92 39.26
CA LYS A 558 -11.80 -2.72 39.54
C LYS A 558 -11.01 -3.40 38.42
N GLY A 559 -10.16 -2.69 37.69
CA GLY A 559 -9.14 -3.31 36.85
C GLY A 559 -8.07 -3.94 37.75
N GLY A 560 -6.86 -3.42 37.73
CA GLY A 560 -5.87 -3.72 38.78
C GLY A 560 -4.53 -3.05 38.55
N LEU A 561 -3.61 -3.81 37.96
CA LEU A 561 -2.40 -3.30 37.33
C LEU A 561 -2.46 -3.68 35.85
N GLY A 562 -2.56 -2.71 34.95
CA GLY A 562 -2.74 -2.96 33.52
C GLY A 562 -3.03 -1.67 32.78
N SER A 563 -3.58 -1.81 31.58
CA SER A 563 -4.20 -0.73 30.81
C SER A 563 -5.69 -1.04 30.62
N ASP A 564 -6.50 -0.80 31.66
CA ASP A 564 -7.80 -1.45 31.81
C ASP A 564 -8.93 -0.67 31.10
N THR A 565 -9.92 -1.38 30.54
CA THR A 565 -10.86 -0.83 29.55
C THR A 565 -12.34 -1.08 29.86
N LEU A 566 -13.14 0.00 29.91
CA LEU A 566 -14.60 -0.07 29.95
C LEU A 566 -15.22 -0.01 28.55
N VAL A 567 -16.01 -1.02 28.15
CA VAL A 567 -16.64 -1.09 26.83
C VAL A 567 -18.17 -1.03 26.98
N VAL A 568 -18.79 0.09 26.60
CA VAL A 568 -20.23 0.33 26.75
C VAL A 568 -20.96 -0.05 25.46
N THR A 569 -21.58 -1.24 25.40
CA THR A 569 -22.00 -1.87 24.13
C THR A 569 -23.50 -1.78 23.83
N GLY A 570 -23.83 -2.08 22.57
CA GLY A 570 -25.17 -1.99 22.00
C GLY A 570 -25.29 -0.85 20.98
N SER A 571 -26.52 -0.42 20.70
CA SER A 571 -26.81 0.68 19.79
C SER A 571 -28.06 1.43 20.25
N TYR A 572 -28.01 2.75 20.24
CA TYR A 572 -29.06 3.63 20.75
C TYR A 572 -29.41 4.74 19.73
N PRO A 573 -29.94 4.38 18.53
CA PRO A 573 -30.25 5.34 17.48
C PRO A 573 -31.54 6.12 17.75
N GLU A 574 -32.54 5.48 18.36
CA GLU A 574 -33.82 6.10 18.75
C GLU A 574 -33.69 6.69 20.16
N GLY A 575 -33.10 7.89 20.24
CA GLY A 575 -32.83 8.56 21.52
C GLY A 575 -34.10 8.91 22.31
N ASN A 576 -34.17 8.48 23.57
CA ASN A 576 -35.25 8.86 24.49
C ASN A 576 -35.12 10.34 24.92
N ARG A 577 -36.25 11.07 24.90
CA ARG A 577 -36.34 12.48 25.35
C ARG A 577 -35.93 12.71 26.81
N GLN A 578 -35.87 11.66 27.63
CA GLN A 578 -35.48 11.73 29.05
C GLN A 578 -34.05 11.23 29.35
N ARG A 579 -33.43 10.47 28.44
CA ARG A 579 -32.18 9.71 28.68
C ARG A 579 -31.31 9.69 27.43
N PHE A 580 -30.19 10.41 27.49
CA PHE A 580 -29.39 10.77 26.30
C PHE A 580 -28.17 9.86 26.08
N GLY A 581 -27.54 9.40 27.16
CA GLY A 581 -26.31 8.60 27.14
C GLY A 581 -25.65 8.54 28.51
N TYR A 582 -24.35 8.26 28.55
CA TYR A 582 -23.57 8.10 29.78
C TYR A 582 -22.62 9.27 30.04
N PHE A 583 -22.50 9.68 31.30
CA PHE A 583 -21.39 10.49 31.81
C PHE A 583 -20.39 9.52 32.45
N ILE A 584 -19.20 9.44 31.88
CA ILE A 584 -18.12 8.55 32.26
C ILE A 584 -16.95 9.43 32.68
N ASP A 585 -16.48 9.25 33.90
CA ASP A 585 -15.41 10.04 34.50
C ASP A 585 -14.39 9.05 35.07
N LEU A 586 -13.30 8.85 34.34
CA LEU A 586 -12.27 7.87 34.70
C LEU A 586 -11.43 8.39 35.87
N ASN A 587 -11.23 9.71 35.97
CA ASN A 587 -10.51 10.38 37.06
C ASN A 587 -11.30 10.41 38.40
N GLU A 588 -12.61 10.65 38.40
CA GLU A 588 -13.47 10.44 39.60
C GLU A 588 -13.85 8.97 39.84
N GLY A 589 -13.52 8.07 38.92
CA GLY A 589 -13.86 6.65 39.03
C GLY A 589 -15.38 6.40 38.99
N ARG A 590 -16.09 6.91 37.98
CA ARG A 590 -17.56 6.91 37.95
C ARG A 590 -18.17 6.76 36.54
N LEU A 591 -19.18 5.90 36.41
CA LEU A 591 -20.15 5.97 35.29
C LEU A 591 -21.55 6.29 35.80
N SER A 592 -22.23 7.20 35.10
CA SER A 592 -23.58 7.70 35.42
C SER A 592 -24.46 7.83 34.17
N ILE A 593 -25.77 7.76 34.35
CA ILE A 593 -26.75 8.00 33.26
C ILE A 593 -27.07 9.49 33.18
N ILE A 594 -26.99 10.09 31.99
CA ILE A 594 -27.38 11.47 31.73
C ILE A 594 -28.91 11.53 31.52
N THR A 595 -29.63 12.07 32.51
CA THR A 595 -31.08 12.24 32.49
C THR A 595 -31.49 13.71 32.37
N HIS A 596 -32.65 13.98 31.79
CA HIS A 596 -33.30 15.31 31.86
C HIS A 596 -34.01 15.48 33.21
N ASP A 597 -33.76 16.59 33.91
CA ASP A 597 -34.48 16.97 35.12
C ASP A 597 -35.79 17.69 34.77
N GLN A 598 -36.92 17.04 35.07
CA GLN A 598 -38.26 17.59 34.85
C GLN A 598 -38.64 18.74 35.81
N THR A 599 -37.82 19.03 36.82
CA THR A 599 -38.11 20.04 37.86
C THR A 599 -37.39 21.36 37.69
N ASN A 600 -36.23 21.40 37.01
CA ASN A 600 -35.44 22.63 36.79
C ASN A 600 -34.96 22.82 35.33
N GLU A 601 -35.55 22.10 34.35
CA GLU A 601 -35.11 22.03 32.94
C GLU A 601 -33.65 21.54 32.73
N GLY A 602 -32.96 21.11 33.80
CA GLY A 602 -31.55 20.76 33.79
C GLY A 602 -31.23 19.35 33.25
N ARG A 603 -29.98 18.95 33.49
CA ARG A 603 -29.50 17.57 33.35
C ARG A 603 -28.97 17.08 34.71
N PHE A 604 -29.24 15.82 35.04
CA PHE A 604 -28.75 15.18 36.26
C PHE A 604 -28.08 13.83 35.94
N ASN A 605 -27.13 13.43 36.79
CA ASN A 605 -26.31 12.23 36.60
C ASN A 605 -26.66 11.18 37.66
N TYR A 606 -27.40 10.14 37.28
CA TYR A 606 -27.66 8.99 38.16
C TYR A 606 -26.41 8.10 38.25
N ARG A 607 -25.75 8.05 39.40
CA ARG A 607 -24.55 7.23 39.64
C ARG A 607 -24.91 5.75 39.55
N HIS A 608 -24.41 5.05 38.54
CA HIS A 608 -24.70 3.63 38.31
C HIS A 608 -23.50 2.73 38.60
N THR A 609 -22.28 3.22 38.36
CA THR A 609 -21.06 2.42 38.54
C THR A 609 -19.95 3.25 39.21
N LEU A 610 -19.18 2.62 40.09
CA LEU A 610 -17.87 3.06 40.54
C LEU A 610 -16.78 2.31 39.77
N LEU A 611 -15.74 3.02 39.35
CA LEU A 611 -14.58 2.50 38.61
C LEU A 611 -13.33 2.74 39.46
N GLU A 612 -12.44 1.76 39.55
CA GLU A 612 -11.09 1.91 40.12
C GLU A 612 -10.08 1.25 39.18
N SER A 613 -8.99 1.93 38.85
CA SER A 613 -7.99 1.49 37.85
C SER A 613 -8.64 1.09 36.53
N ILE A 614 -9.21 2.07 35.82
CA ILE A 614 -9.78 1.92 34.47
C ILE A 614 -9.50 3.21 33.69
N GLU A 615 -8.53 3.15 32.79
CA GLU A 615 -7.97 4.31 32.07
C GLU A 615 -8.49 4.41 30.63
N ASN A 616 -9.24 3.43 30.14
CA ASN A 616 -9.62 3.33 28.74
C ASN A 616 -11.14 3.14 28.58
N VAL A 617 -11.73 3.66 27.51
CA VAL A 617 -13.18 3.56 27.29
C VAL A 617 -13.58 3.46 25.81
N GLU A 618 -14.58 2.62 25.53
CA GLU A 618 -15.28 2.55 24.25
C GLU A 618 -16.77 2.88 24.48
N THR A 619 -17.28 3.92 23.81
CA THR A 619 -18.60 4.51 24.12
C THR A 619 -19.77 3.87 23.37
N LEU A 620 -20.99 4.09 23.90
CA LEU A 620 -22.21 3.54 23.31
C LEU A 620 -22.57 4.22 21.99
N ALA A 621 -22.71 3.41 20.94
CA ALA A 621 -23.08 3.86 19.60
C ALA A 621 -24.45 4.56 19.55
N GLY A 622 -24.51 5.74 18.93
CA GLY A 622 -25.73 6.54 18.73
C GLY A 622 -26.16 7.41 19.91
N ALA A 623 -25.78 7.05 21.14
CA ALA A 623 -26.03 7.84 22.35
C ALA A 623 -25.24 9.16 22.36
N GLN A 624 -25.58 10.08 23.26
CA GLN A 624 -24.80 11.28 23.59
C GLN A 624 -24.06 11.06 24.91
N ASN A 625 -22.79 10.65 24.86
CA ASN A 625 -22.00 10.42 26.06
C ASN A 625 -21.09 11.61 26.36
N LYS A 626 -20.75 11.84 27.63
CA LYS A 626 -19.58 12.66 28.00
C LYS A 626 -18.54 11.74 28.64
N VAL A 627 -17.29 11.90 28.23
CA VAL A 627 -16.11 11.23 28.80
C VAL A 627 -15.19 12.29 29.41
N ILE A 628 -14.74 12.05 30.63
CA ILE A 628 -13.54 12.64 31.23
C ILE A 628 -12.55 11.49 31.41
N GLY A 629 -11.33 11.63 30.88
CA GLY A 629 -10.26 10.63 31.03
C GLY A 629 -9.51 10.81 32.36
N THR A 630 -8.18 10.68 32.34
CA THR A 630 -7.31 10.70 33.53
C THR A 630 -6.14 11.67 33.40
N GLY A 631 -5.26 11.73 34.41
CA GLY A 631 -3.99 12.45 34.34
C GLY A 631 -2.83 11.62 33.76
N GLY A 632 -3.13 10.64 32.90
CA GLY A 632 -2.17 9.82 32.16
C GLY A 632 -2.83 9.19 30.92
N PRO A 633 -2.04 8.55 30.03
CA PRO A 633 -2.47 8.19 28.68
C PRO A 633 -3.72 7.30 28.62
N ASN A 634 -4.75 7.75 27.89
CA ASN A 634 -6.03 7.10 27.72
C ASN A 634 -6.29 6.64 26.27
N VAL A 635 -6.91 5.47 26.10
CA VAL A 635 -7.49 5.02 24.83
C VAL A 635 -9.01 5.24 24.86
N ILE A 636 -9.48 6.24 24.11
CA ILE A 636 -10.89 6.66 24.10
C ILE A 636 -11.47 6.46 22.70
N LYS A 637 -12.45 5.55 22.57
CA LYS A 637 -13.12 5.24 21.29
C LYS A 637 -14.56 5.73 21.29
N SER A 638 -14.81 6.84 20.59
CA SER A 638 -16.14 7.41 20.43
C SER A 638 -16.92 6.70 19.33
N ARG A 639 -18.07 6.11 19.69
CA ARG A 639 -19.10 5.63 18.76
C ARG A 639 -20.41 6.41 18.85
N GLY A 640 -20.62 7.16 19.94
CA GLY A 640 -21.75 8.06 20.12
C GLY A 640 -21.47 9.46 19.57
N ARG A 641 -22.41 10.36 19.84
CA ARG A 641 -22.26 11.81 19.60
C ARG A 641 -21.71 12.45 20.87
N ASP A 642 -20.43 12.21 21.07
CA ASP A 642 -19.81 12.34 22.39
C ASP A 642 -19.10 13.68 22.59
N THR A 643 -18.89 14.03 23.86
CA THR A 643 -17.96 15.08 24.29
C THR A 643 -16.86 14.45 25.13
N ILE A 644 -15.62 14.58 24.71
CA ILE A 644 -14.44 14.00 25.37
C ILE A 644 -13.55 15.13 25.90
N GLU A 645 -13.16 15.02 27.16
CA GLU A 645 -12.09 15.80 27.80
C GLU A 645 -11.09 14.76 28.33
N ALA A 646 -10.07 14.40 27.56
CA ALA A 646 -9.24 13.25 27.87
C ALA A 646 -8.36 13.51 29.12
N GLY A 647 -7.59 14.60 29.14
CA GLY A 647 -7.01 15.11 30.38
C GLY A 647 -5.61 15.65 30.23
N ALA A 648 -4.62 14.80 30.50
CA ALA A 648 -3.20 15.07 30.29
C ALA A 648 -2.44 13.75 30.16
N GLY A 649 -1.55 13.64 29.17
CA GLY A 649 -0.92 12.38 28.77
C GLY A 649 -0.89 12.24 27.25
N ASP A 650 -0.30 11.17 26.72
CA ASP A 650 -0.25 10.92 25.27
C ASP A 650 -1.52 10.15 24.82
N ASP A 651 -2.65 10.85 24.70
CA ASP A 651 -3.97 10.23 24.55
C ASP A 651 -4.26 9.74 23.12
N LYS A 652 -5.15 8.74 23.00
CA LYS A 652 -5.51 8.08 21.73
C LYS A 652 -7.02 8.08 21.52
N ILE A 653 -7.50 9.05 20.73
CA ILE A 653 -8.91 9.41 20.60
C ILE A 653 -9.44 9.00 19.22
N TYR A 654 -10.24 7.94 19.17
CA TYR A 654 -10.84 7.41 17.95
C TYR A 654 -12.24 7.98 17.74
N LEU A 655 -12.39 8.90 16.80
CA LEU A 655 -13.67 9.54 16.43
C LEU A 655 -14.37 8.72 15.33
N LEU A 656 -15.00 7.61 15.76
CA LEU A 656 -15.65 6.63 14.88
C LEU A 656 -17.13 6.99 14.58
N ASN A 657 -17.48 8.27 14.70
CA ASN A 657 -18.84 8.81 14.71
C ASN A 657 -19.11 9.77 13.52
N ASN A 658 -20.37 10.17 13.38
CA ASN A 658 -20.80 11.19 12.41
C ASN A 658 -20.65 12.61 12.96
N GLU A 659 -20.91 12.79 14.26
CA GLU A 659 -20.78 14.04 15.00
C GLU A 659 -20.06 13.75 16.32
N GLY A 660 -19.20 14.64 16.81
CA GLY A 660 -18.53 14.48 18.11
C GLY A 660 -17.56 15.62 18.42
N THR A 661 -17.23 15.79 19.71
CA THR A 661 -16.24 16.77 20.19
C THR A 661 -15.22 16.08 21.08
N ALA A 662 -13.95 16.41 20.91
CA ALA A 662 -12.87 15.97 21.79
C ALA A 662 -11.89 17.11 22.09
N ALA A 663 -11.32 17.05 23.28
CA ALA A 663 -10.06 17.65 23.65
C ALA A 663 -9.18 16.55 24.23
N GLY A 664 -7.90 16.51 23.84
CA GLY A 664 -6.88 15.70 24.48
C GLY A 664 -6.48 16.39 25.77
N GLY A 665 -5.40 17.16 25.70
CA GLY A 665 -5.05 18.14 26.70
C GLY A 665 -3.60 18.59 26.56
N PRO A 666 -2.85 18.68 27.68
CA PRO A 666 -1.40 18.78 27.66
C PRO A 666 -0.78 17.39 27.46
N GLY A 667 -0.35 17.10 26.23
CA GLY A 667 0.37 15.87 25.87
C GLY A 667 0.50 15.67 24.36
N LYS A 668 0.92 14.48 23.91
CA LYS A 668 1.04 14.16 22.49
C LYS A 668 -0.16 13.38 21.99
N ASP A 669 -1.22 14.12 21.71
CA ASP A 669 -2.54 13.52 21.47
C ASP A 669 -2.72 13.05 20.02
N HIS A 670 -3.24 11.84 19.89
CA HIS A 670 -3.39 11.10 18.65
C HIS A 670 -4.87 10.87 18.32
N TYR A 671 -5.35 11.56 17.29
CA TYR A 671 -6.72 11.47 16.80
C TYR A 671 -6.82 10.52 15.61
N ALA A 672 -7.82 9.65 15.61
CA ALA A 672 -8.16 8.81 14.47
C ALA A 672 -9.59 9.10 14.01
N VAL A 673 -9.74 9.82 12.90
CA VAL A 673 -11.02 10.32 12.39
C VAL A 673 -11.55 9.40 11.29
N ALA A 674 -12.65 8.69 11.57
CA ALA A 674 -13.28 7.82 10.58
C ALA A 674 -13.92 8.64 9.43
N HIS A 675 -13.89 8.11 8.20
CA HIS A 675 -14.51 8.77 7.06
C HIS A 675 -16.04 8.58 7.06
N LYS A 676 -16.75 9.44 7.79
CA LYS A 676 -18.21 9.45 7.93
C LYS A 676 -18.76 10.86 7.72
N PRO A 677 -19.92 11.03 7.06
CA PRO A 677 -20.49 12.35 6.82
C PRO A 677 -20.90 13.02 8.13
N GLY A 678 -20.72 14.34 8.21
CA GLY A 678 -20.96 15.15 9.41
C GLY A 678 -19.68 15.74 10.01
N ASN A 679 -19.81 16.38 11.17
CA ASN A 679 -18.86 17.37 11.67
C ASN A 679 -18.23 16.92 12.98
N VAL A 680 -16.90 16.87 13.06
CA VAL A 680 -16.18 16.59 14.31
C VAL A 680 -15.29 17.76 14.73
N PHE A 681 -15.21 17.96 16.05
CA PHE A 681 -14.48 19.07 16.67
C PHE A 681 -13.36 18.53 17.55
N ILE A 682 -12.14 19.00 17.34
CA ILE A 682 -10.93 18.65 18.08
C ILE A 682 -10.41 19.93 18.75
N THR A 683 -9.90 19.86 19.98
CA THR A 683 -9.36 21.03 20.71
C THR A 683 -8.00 20.66 21.29
N GLU A 684 -6.97 21.41 20.92
CA GLU A 684 -5.57 21.09 21.21
C GLU A 684 -4.81 22.31 21.71
N ASP A 685 -4.02 22.18 22.77
CA ASP A 685 -3.42 23.34 23.46
C ASP A 685 -2.22 23.96 22.71
N GLY A 686 -1.56 23.17 21.86
CA GLY A 686 -0.40 23.56 21.05
C GLY A 686 0.94 23.62 21.81
N VAL A 687 0.99 23.10 23.03
CA VAL A 687 2.20 23.01 23.87
C VAL A 687 3.11 21.89 23.37
N GLU A 688 2.56 20.71 23.07
CA GLU A 688 3.27 19.59 22.41
C GLU A 688 2.73 19.36 20.98
N GLU A 689 3.09 18.26 20.33
CA GLU A 689 2.67 17.95 18.95
C GLU A 689 1.56 16.90 18.93
N SER A 690 0.45 17.24 18.27
CA SER A 690 -0.74 16.40 18.14
C SER A 690 -0.90 15.89 16.71
N VAL A 691 -1.24 14.61 16.57
CA VAL A 691 -1.32 13.90 15.28
C VAL A 691 -2.77 13.58 14.95
N ILE A 692 -3.23 14.00 13.77
CA ILE A 692 -4.61 13.80 13.31
C ILE A 692 -4.63 12.88 12.09
N ALA A 693 -4.86 11.59 12.33
CA ALA A 693 -5.02 10.58 11.29
C ALA A 693 -6.44 10.62 10.69
N LEU A 694 -6.51 10.70 9.36
CA LEU A 694 -7.71 10.84 8.55
C LEU A 694 -7.93 9.55 7.75
N ASP A 695 -9.06 8.87 7.95
CA ASP A 695 -9.34 7.56 7.31
C ASP A 695 -9.73 7.66 5.80
N TRP A 696 -9.34 8.75 5.14
CA TRP A 696 -9.52 9.00 3.71
C TRP A 696 -8.21 9.38 3.01
N ARG A 697 -8.19 9.24 1.68
CA ARG A 697 -7.05 9.54 0.82
C ARG A 697 -6.83 11.05 0.69
N MET A 698 -5.63 11.47 0.31
CA MET A 698 -5.31 12.89 0.13
C MET A 698 -6.16 13.56 -0.97
N ASP A 699 -6.49 12.86 -2.05
CA ASP A 699 -7.29 13.38 -3.17
C ASP A 699 -8.77 13.66 -2.83
N LEU A 700 -9.25 13.18 -1.69
CA LEU A 700 -10.61 13.42 -1.19
C LEU A 700 -10.74 14.70 -0.34
N ILE A 701 -9.63 15.37 0.00
CA ILE A 701 -9.65 16.63 0.75
C ILE A 701 -9.95 17.78 -0.22
N LYS A 702 -11.09 18.46 -0.02
CA LYS A 702 -11.50 19.61 -0.84
C LYS A 702 -10.73 20.88 -0.49
N SER A 703 -10.64 21.23 0.79
CA SER A 703 -10.10 22.52 1.24
C SER A 703 -9.56 22.50 2.67
N TRP A 704 -8.76 23.53 2.98
CA TRP A 704 -8.21 23.85 4.30
C TRP A 704 -8.45 25.34 4.54
N LYS A 705 -9.16 25.73 5.59
CA LYS A 705 -9.53 27.13 5.85
C LYS A 705 -9.50 27.49 7.34
N ILE A 706 -9.13 28.73 7.68
CA ILE A 706 -9.41 29.30 9.00
C ILE A 706 -10.74 30.03 8.96
N ASP A 707 -11.79 29.41 9.50
CA ASP A 707 -13.06 30.08 9.74
C ASP A 707 -13.15 30.50 11.22
N ASN A 708 -13.47 31.77 11.46
CA ASN A 708 -13.37 32.43 12.76
C ASN A 708 -12.01 32.17 13.45
N HIS A 709 -11.95 31.21 14.37
CA HIS A 709 -10.76 30.87 15.17
C HIS A 709 -10.27 29.43 14.97
N GLU A 710 -10.93 28.68 14.08
CA GLU A 710 -10.83 27.23 13.95
C GLU A 710 -10.25 26.87 12.57
N LEU A 711 -9.36 25.87 12.51
CA LEU A 711 -8.91 25.29 11.24
C LEU A 711 -9.92 24.22 10.81
N VAL A 712 -10.56 24.42 9.67
CA VAL A 712 -11.55 23.51 9.10
C VAL A 712 -10.95 22.79 7.90
N ILE A 713 -11.02 21.46 7.94
CA ILE A 713 -10.61 20.56 6.85
C ILE A 713 -11.88 19.86 6.35
N THR A 714 -12.22 20.08 5.07
CA THR A 714 -13.42 19.49 4.44
C THR A 714 -13.02 18.37 3.48
N SER A 715 -13.60 17.18 3.62
CA SER A 715 -13.43 16.07 2.65
C SER A 715 -14.75 15.60 2.04
N GLY A 716 -14.69 15.14 0.79
CA GLY A 716 -15.82 14.54 0.06
C GLY A 716 -15.70 13.02 -0.09
N PHE A 717 -16.69 12.39 -0.72
CA PHE A 717 -16.72 10.93 -0.91
C PHE A 717 -16.60 10.53 -2.40
N ASP A 718 -16.02 9.36 -2.65
CA ASP A 718 -15.86 8.81 -4.01
C ASP A 718 -17.20 8.72 -4.77
N LEU A 719 -18.25 8.23 -4.11
CA LEU A 719 -19.52 7.89 -4.77
C LEU A 719 -20.69 8.84 -4.44
N ASP A 720 -20.49 9.81 -3.54
CA ASP A 720 -21.55 10.71 -3.05
C ASP A 720 -21.04 12.16 -2.99
N ASP A 721 -21.53 12.98 -3.91
CA ASP A 721 -21.10 14.37 -4.10
C ASP A 721 -21.80 15.36 -3.14
N LEU A 722 -22.83 14.90 -2.44
CA LEU A 722 -23.65 15.70 -1.50
C LEU A 722 -23.26 15.49 -0.04
N LYS A 723 -22.40 14.50 0.23
CA LYS A 723 -21.86 14.22 1.56
C LYS A 723 -20.48 14.83 1.72
N GLU A 724 -20.26 15.43 2.88
CA GLU A 724 -18.97 15.97 3.30
C GLU A 724 -18.67 15.55 4.75
N ARG A 725 -17.38 15.53 5.09
CA ARG A 725 -16.87 15.34 6.45
C ARG A 725 -16.00 16.55 6.78
N ASP A 726 -16.46 17.34 7.75
CA ASP A 726 -15.71 18.47 8.28
C ASP A 726 -14.98 18.08 9.56
N VAL A 727 -13.69 18.43 9.64
CA VAL A 727 -12.88 18.37 10.86
C VAL A 727 -12.52 19.78 11.27
N TYR A 728 -12.95 20.20 12.45
CA TYR A 728 -12.70 21.52 13.02
C TYR A 728 -11.67 21.40 14.15
N ILE A 729 -10.47 21.95 13.97
CA ILE A 729 -9.51 22.13 15.06
C ILE A 729 -9.76 23.49 15.72
N LYS A 730 -10.18 23.48 16.98
CA LYS A 730 -10.51 24.65 17.78
C LYS A 730 -9.27 25.24 18.45
N GLY A 731 -9.34 26.53 18.79
CA GLY A 731 -8.28 27.21 19.53
C GLY A 731 -7.01 27.50 18.73
N VAL A 732 -6.99 27.23 17.42
CA VAL A 732 -5.83 27.50 16.54
C VAL A 732 -5.47 28.99 16.53
N TYR A 733 -6.46 29.88 16.63
CA TYR A 733 -6.27 31.32 16.80
C TYR A 733 -7.00 31.89 18.02
N LYS A 734 -6.49 32.99 18.57
CA LYS A 734 -7.21 33.89 19.50
C LYS A 734 -7.36 35.29 18.90
N THR A 735 -8.37 36.05 19.30
CA THR A 735 -8.37 37.50 19.02
C THR A 735 -7.52 38.24 20.07
N ALA A 736 -6.59 39.06 19.61
CA ALA A 736 -5.87 40.03 20.45
C ALA A 736 -5.51 41.27 19.60
N ASN A 737 -5.72 42.47 20.15
CA ASN A 737 -5.51 43.75 19.47
C ASN A 737 -6.19 43.81 18.08
N ASP A 738 -7.48 43.45 18.04
CA ASP A 738 -8.34 43.38 16.85
C ASP A 738 -7.81 42.52 15.68
N ARG A 739 -6.88 41.62 15.97
CA ARG A 739 -6.26 40.68 15.02
C ARG A 739 -6.41 39.25 15.53
N ARG A 740 -6.48 38.28 14.63
CA ARG A 740 -6.34 36.86 15.00
C ARG A 740 -4.85 36.55 15.13
N GLN A 741 -4.41 36.07 16.29
CA GLN A 741 -3.04 35.64 16.57
C GLN A 741 -3.00 34.12 16.72
N LEU A 742 -1.97 33.49 16.13
CA LEU A 742 -1.76 32.06 16.20
C LEU A 742 -1.54 31.60 17.65
N GLN A 743 -2.16 30.46 18.00
CA GLN A 743 -2.09 29.84 19.32
C GLN A 743 -1.47 28.45 19.22
N ASN A 744 -2.09 27.57 18.43
CA ASN A 744 -1.59 26.23 18.17
C ASN A 744 -1.01 26.18 16.75
N ARG A 745 0.25 25.74 16.63
CA ARG A 745 0.96 25.53 15.35
C ARG A 745 1.54 24.13 15.16
N LYS A 746 1.25 23.19 16.08
CA LYS A 746 1.91 21.87 16.19
C LYS A 746 0.96 20.74 15.82
N LEU A 747 0.37 20.86 14.62
CA LEU A 747 -0.67 19.96 14.13
C LEU A 747 -0.17 19.23 12.88
N THR A 748 0.01 17.91 13.00
CA THR A 748 0.47 17.04 11.91
C THR A 748 -0.67 16.12 11.48
N PHE A 749 -1.08 16.19 10.22
CA PHE A 749 -2.19 15.41 9.68
C PHE A 749 -1.66 14.24 8.85
N VAL A 750 -2.26 13.06 8.99
CA VAL A 750 -1.84 11.82 8.30
C VAL A 750 -3.01 11.27 7.52
N THR A 751 -2.88 11.09 6.19
CA THR A 751 -3.96 10.53 5.36
C THR A 751 -3.89 9.00 5.28
N LYS A 752 -4.98 8.35 4.85
CA LYS A 752 -5.09 6.89 4.69
C LYS A 752 -4.06 6.29 3.73
N ASP A 753 -3.70 7.06 2.70
CA ASP A 753 -2.64 6.75 1.72
C ASP A 753 -1.23 7.13 2.21
N GLY A 754 -1.10 7.71 3.41
CA GLY A 754 0.17 7.92 4.10
C GLY A 754 0.88 9.25 3.80
N PHE A 755 0.17 10.27 3.33
CA PHE A 755 0.75 11.62 3.23
C PHE A 755 0.79 12.28 4.61
N HIS A 756 1.94 12.84 4.99
CA HIS A 756 2.06 13.71 6.16
C HIS A 756 1.93 15.17 5.71
N LEU A 757 0.99 15.87 6.33
CA LEU A 757 0.45 17.17 5.90
C LEU A 757 0.50 18.18 7.04
N MET A 758 1.11 19.34 6.82
CA MET A 758 1.20 20.43 7.79
C MET A 758 0.63 21.74 7.23
N PRO A 759 -0.36 22.37 7.89
CA PRO A 759 -0.98 23.61 7.42
C PRO A 759 -0.05 24.83 7.60
N GLU A 760 0.02 25.70 6.59
CA GLU A 760 0.77 26.97 6.63
C GLU A 760 -0.04 28.05 7.34
N LEU A 761 -0.06 27.98 8.67
CA LEU A 761 -0.79 28.90 9.54
C LEU A 761 -0.04 30.25 9.70
N PRO A 762 -0.58 31.40 9.26
CA PRO A 762 0.05 32.69 9.50
C PRO A 762 0.06 33.07 10.99
N GLU A 763 1.16 33.62 11.49
CA GLU A 763 1.26 34.07 12.90
C GLU A 763 0.21 35.14 13.27
N THR A 764 -0.24 35.95 12.31
CA THR A 764 -1.38 36.87 12.47
C THR A 764 -2.25 36.96 11.21
N ILE A 765 -3.57 37.05 11.40
CA ILE A 765 -4.54 37.34 10.32
C ILE A 765 -5.28 38.65 10.64
N GLU A 766 -5.21 39.63 9.72
CA GLU A 766 -5.84 40.95 9.86
C GLU A 766 -7.29 40.99 9.32
N ALA A 767 -7.63 40.14 8.35
CA ALA A 767 -8.95 40.12 7.74
C ALA A 767 -10.00 39.44 8.63
N ALA A 768 -11.24 39.92 8.57
CA ALA A 768 -12.41 39.23 9.13
C ALA A 768 -12.99 38.22 8.12
N GLY A 769 -13.51 37.09 8.61
CA GLY A 769 -14.08 36.00 7.78
C GLY A 769 -13.10 34.86 7.49
N SER A 770 -13.51 33.94 6.62
CA SER A 770 -12.74 32.74 6.25
C SER A 770 -11.46 33.08 5.48
N LEU A 771 -10.37 32.36 5.75
CA LEU A 771 -9.10 32.43 5.02
C LEU A 771 -8.70 31.03 4.53
N GLU A 772 -8.55 30.85 3.22
CA GLU A 772 -7.96 29.63 2.66
C GLU A 772 -6.50 29.47 3.08
N ILE A 773 -6.13 28.26 3.50
CA ILE A 773 -4.80 27.86 3.96
C ILE A 773 -4.15 26.97 2.90
N LYS A 774 -2.82 27.07 2.78
CA LYS A 774 -2.01 26.11 2.02
C LYS A 774 -1.40 25.09 2.95
N THR A 775 -1.15 23.89 2.44
CA THR A 775 -0.62 22.77 3.22
C THR A 775 0.67 22.29 2.60
N VAL A 776 1.67 22.00 3.42
CA VAL A 776 2.94 21.42 3.01
C VAL A 776 2.86 19.91 3.17
N ILE A 777 3.15 19.15 2.11
CA ILE A 777 3.44 17.72 2.23
C ILE A 777 4.86 17.60 2.77
N THR A 778 5.01 17.02 3.97
CA THR A 778 6.30 16.76 4.60
C THR A 778 6.82 15.35 4.30
N GLU A 779 5.90 14.40 4.09
CA GLU A 779 6.18 13.02 3.68
C GLU A 779 5.16 12.58 2.64
N GLN A 780 5.60 11.95 1.55
CA GLN A 780 4.73 11.53 0.45
C GLN A 780 4.18 10.12 0.68
N GLY A 781 2.85 10.00 0.58
CA GLY A 781 2.15 8.72 0.68
C GLY A 781 2.24 7.85 -0.57
N LYS A 782 1.70 6.63 -0.46
CA LYS A 782 1.64 5.62 -1.53
C LYS A 782 0.60 6.01 -2.59
N THR A 783 1.04 6.56 -3.72
CA THR A 783 0.18 6.80 -4.88
C THR A 783 -0.02 5.53 -5.72
N GLN A 784 -1.27 5.20 -6.06
CA GLN A 784 -1.57 4.14 -7.03
C GLN A 784 -1.45 4.68 -8.46
N ASN A 785 -0.39 4.31 -9.16
CA ASN A 785 -0.21 4.66 -10.58
C ASN A 785 -1.28 3.97 -11.46
N PRO A 786 -1.81 4.64 -12.49
CA PRO A 786 -2.81 4.06 -13.37
C PRO A 786 -2.20 3.04 -14.34
N VAL A 787 -2.95 1.98 -14.64
CA VAL A 787 -2.60 1.01 -15.70
C VAL A 787 -2.75 1.67 -17.06
N ILE A 788 -1.70 1.63 -17.87
CA ILE A 788 -1.67 2.22 -19.22
C ILE A 788 -2.45 1.31 -20.17
N LEU A 789 -3.37 1.89 -20.95
CA LEU A 789 -4.18 1.15 -21.91
C LEU A 789 -3.60 1.25 -23.33
N TYR A 790 -3.09 0.15 -23.86
CA TYR A 790 -2.55 0.01 -25.22
C TYR A 790 -3.58 -0.54 -26.21
N ASN A 791 -4.24 -1.62 -25.80
CA ASN A 791 -5.23 -2.32 -26.61
C ASN A 791 -6.54 -1.55 -26.74
N ARG A 792 -7.30 -1.88 -27.79
CA ARG A 792 -8.65 -1.38 -27.98
C ARG A 792 -9.66 -1.95 -27.00
N GLU A 793 -9.41 -3.11 -26.42
CA GLU A 793 -10.35 -3.81 -25.53
C GLU A 793 -9.68 -4.27 -24.23
N TYR A 794 -10.26 -3.86 -23.10
CA TYR A 794 -9.82 -4.21 -21.75
C TYR A 794 -10.99 -4.69 -20.87
N THR A 795 -10.66 -5.44 -19.81
CA THR A 795 -11.62 -5.88 -18.79
C THR A 795 -11.41 -5.06 -17.52
N ILE A 796 -12.48 -4.51 -16.95
CA ILE A 796 -12.38 -3.83 -15.64
C ILE A 796 -12.30 -4.87 -14.51
N ALA A 797 -11.37 -4.68 -13.58
CA ALA A 797 -11.22 -5.51 -12.39
C ALA A 797 -12.40 -5.32 -11.43
N HIS A 798 -12.74 -6.37 -10.68
CA HIS A 798 -14.00 -6.48 -9.91
C HIS A 798 -13.77 -6.71 -8.41
N ASP A 799 -12.53 -6.99 -8.05
CA ASP A 799 -12.01 -7.45 -6.76
C ASP A 799 -11.16 -6.38 -6.06
N LYS A 800 -10.50 -5.50 -6.83
CA LYS A 800 -9.67 -4.38 -6.37
C LYS A 800 -10.16 -3.04 -6.94
N ASN A 801 -10.01 -1.95 -6.18
CA ASN A 801 -10.04 -0.61 -6.77
C ASN A 801 -8.92 -0.50 -7.80
N THR A 802 -9.19 0.06 -8.98
CA THR A 802 -8.21 0.14 -10.07
C THR A 802 -8.26 1.47 -10.80
N SER A 803 -7.09 2.05 -11.03
CA SER A 803 -6.90 3.24 -11.86
C SER A 803 -6.40 2.86 -13.25
N TYR A 804 -6.90 3.51 -14.30
CA TYR A 804 -6.52 3.29 -15.69
C TYR A 804 -6.24 4.63 -16.39
N PHE A 805 -5.28 4.65 -17.33
CA PHE A 805 -4.92 5.82 -18.12
C PHE A 805 -5.32 5.63 -19.59
N VAL A 806 -6.14 6.55 -20.10
CA VAL A 806 -6.69 6.54 -21.46
C VAL A 806 -6.03 7.64 -22.28
N SER A 807 -5.03 7.28 -23.08
CA SER A 807 -4.28 8.23 -23.89
C SER A 807 -5.06 8.79 -25.10
N ARG A 808 -4.72 10.01 -25.52
CA ARG A 808 -5.23 10.65 -26.76
C ARG A 808 -4.73 9.99 -28.05
N LEU A 809 -3.70 9.16 -27.96
CA LEU A 809 -3.18 8.32 -29.06
C LEU A 809 -4.19 7.23 -29.48
N ASN A 810 -5.03 6.77 -28.55
CA ASN A 810 -6.00 5.69 -28.80
C ASN A 810 -7.28 6.21 -29.45
N LYS A 811 -7.42 5.98 -30.76
CA LYS A 811 -8.66 6.31 -31.51
C LYS A 811 -9.94 5.71 -30.94
N HIS A 812 -9.88 4.52 -30.34
CA HIS A 812 -11.01 3.92 -29.65
C HIS A 812 -10.53 2.97 -28.55
N THR A 813 -10.85 3.31 -27.30
CA THR A 813 -10.65 2.45 -26.13
C THR A 813 -12.00 1.88 -25.69
N ILE A 814 -12.06 0.59 -25.37
CA ILE A 814 -13.27 -0.13 -24.93
C ILE A 814 -12.94 -0.86 -23.63
N LEU A 815 -13.69 -0.56 -22.58
CA LEU A 815 -13.62 -1.20 -21.27
C LEU A 815 -14.86 -2.06 -21.05
N THR A 816 -14.72 -3.30 -20.60
CA THR A 816 -15.85 -4.22 -20.41
C THR A 816 -15.94 -4.71 -18.96
N VAL A 817 -17.10 -4.51 -18.34
CA VAL A 817 -17.41 -5.06 -17.01
C VAL A 817 -17.87 -6.52 -17.17
N LYS A 818 -16.99 -7.49 -16.86
CA LYS A 818 -17.32 -8.93 -16.98
C LYS A 818 -18.07 -9.50 -15.78
N GLN A 819 -17.88 -8.93 -14.58
CA GLN A 819 -18.56 -9.33 -13.34
C GLN A 819 -19.05 -8.09 -12.60
N ARG A 820 -20.15 -8.22 -11.84
CA ARG A 820 -20.69 -7.12 -11.04
C ARG A 820 -19.93 -7.00 -9.71
N SER A 821 -19.48 -5.81 -9.37
CA SER A 821 -19.01 -5.44 -8.03
C SER A 821 -19.69 -4.17 -7.54
N THR A 822 -20.09 -4.17 -6.27
CA THR A 822 -20.70 -3.03 -5.58
C THR A 822 -19.73 -2.28 -4.68
N ASN A 823 -18.53 -2.83 -4.48
CA ASN A 823 -17.60 -2.40 -3.43
C ASN A 823 -16.27 -1.87 -3.99
N THR A 824 -16.10 -1.88 -5.32
CA THR A 824 -14.89 -1.42 -6.01
C THR A 824 -15.17 -0.25 -6.94
N LEU A 825 -14.23 0.70 -7.00
CA LEU A 825 -14.20 1.82 -7.92
C LEU A 825 -13.19 1.56 -9.05
N ALA A 826 -13.59 1.88 -10.28
CA ALA A 826 -12.69 2.06 -11.41
C ALA A 826 -12.52 3.56 -11.73
N THR A 827 -11.30 4.08 -11.66
CA THR A 827 -11.00 5.48 -11.99
C THR A 827 -10.31 5.55 -13.35
N LEU A 828 -10.87 6.34 -14.28
CA LEU A 828 -10.35 6.52 -15.62
C LEU A 828 -9.77 7.93 -15.75
N TYR A 829 -8.44 8.01 -15.81
CA TYR A 829 -7.71 9.25 -16.13
C TYR A 829 -7.69 9.41 -17.65
N LEU A 830 -8.38 10.43 -18.13
CA LEU A 830 -8.60 10.69 -19.55
C LEU A 830 -7.68 11.82 -20.02
N GLU A 831 -6.84 11.57 -21.02
CA GLU A 831 -5.87 12.56 -21.54
C GLU A 831 -6.53 13.68 -22.39
N TYR A 832 -7.80 13.98 -22.12
CA TYR A 832 -8.66 14.95 -22.79
C TYR A 832 -9.22 15.92 -21.74
N ALA A 833 -9.45 17.17 -22.14
CA ALA A 833 -10.12 18.18 -21.32
C ALA A 833 -11.64 18.01 -21.34
N SER A 834 -12.33 18.56 -20.33
CA SER A 834 -13.79 18.53 -20.23
C SER A 834 -14.50 19.08 -21.48
N HIS A 835 -13.91 20.10 -22.13
CA HIS A 835 -14.47 20.75 -23.30
C HIS A 835 -14.24 19.95 -24.61
N GLU A 836 -13.36 18.95 -24.62
CA GLU A 836 -13.18 18.03 -25.76
C GLU A 836 -14.35 17.01 -25.86
N LEU A 837 -15.19 16.87 -24.82
CA LEU A 837 -16.32 15.93 -24.79
C LEU A 837 -17.50 16.41 -25.65
N THR A 838 -17.51 16.09 -26.94
CA THR A 838 -18.53 16.59 -27.89
C THR A 838 -19.84 15.80 -27.90
N ARG A 839 -19.82 14.52 -27.52
CA ARG A 839 -21.02 13.65 -27.51
C ARG A 839 -20.89 12.48 -26.54
N VAL A 840 -22.01 12.07 -25.95
CA VAL A 840 -22.14 10.80 -25.21
C VAL A 840 -23.35 10.02 -25.73
N GLU A 841 -23.18 8.73 -25.98
CA GLU A 841 -24.20 7.81 -26.49
C GLU A 841 -24.38 6.62 -25.56
N ALA A 842 -25.59 6.41 -25.06
CA ALA A 842 -25.96 5.24 -24.29
C ALA A 842 -26.52 4.14 -25.19
N TYR A 843 -26.06 2.90 -24.98
CA TYR A 843 -26.63 1.72 -25.62
C TYR A 843 -27.31 0.81 -24.58
N PHE A 844 -28.36 0.13 -25.02
CA PHE A 844 -29.23 -0.71 -24.18
C PHE A 844 -29.54 -2.01 -24.91
N LYS A 845 -29.27 -3.16 -24.29
CA LYS A 845 -29.83 -4.46 -24.66
C LYS A 845 -30.89 -4.84 -23.64
N VAL A 846 -32.13 -4.89 -24.08
CA VAL A 846 -33.32 -5.06 -23.24
C VAL A 846 -34.08 -6.31 -23.67
N ASP A 847 -34.61 -7.05 -22.70
CA ASP A 847 -35.38 -8.27 -22.91
C ASP A 847 -36.75 -8.15 -22.20
N LEU A 848 -37.71 -8.99 -22.58
CA LEU A 848 -39.08 -8.98 -22.04
C LEU A 848 -39.43 -10.33 -21.41
N MET A 849 -39.20 -10.45 -20.11
CA MET A 849 -39.59 -11.62 -19.34
C MET A 849 -41.10 -11.65 -19.15
N ARG A 850 -41.79 -12.52 -19.89
CA ARG A 850 -43.22 -12.79 -19.70
C ARG A 850 -43.45 -13.50 -18.37
N GLN A 851 -44.42 -13.04 -17.58
CA GLN A 851 -44.92 -13.76 -16.40
C GLN A 851 -46.45 -13.82 -16.42
N ARG A 852 -47.07 -14.52 -15.46
CA ARG A 852 -48.53 -14.71 -15.46
C ARG A 852 -49.28 -13.39 -15.36
N ASP A 853 -48.95 -12.59 -14.34
CA ASP A 853 -49.77 -11.45 -13.93
C ASP A 853 -49.26 -10.12 -14.50
N PHE A 854 -47.95 -9.99 -14.75
CA PHE A 854 -47.30 -8.88 -15.43
C PHE A 854 -46.11 -9.35 -16.29
N ASP A 855 -45.62 -8.49 -17.18
CA ASP A 855 -44.35 -8.69 -17.90
C ASP A 855 -43.26 -7.80 -17.28
N ARG A 856 -42.02 -8.30 -17.23
CA ARG A 856 -40.84 -7.58 -16.71
C ARG A 856 -39.86 -7.25 -17.84
N ILE A 857 -39.60 -5.96 -18.01
CA ILE A 857 -38.53 -5.42 -18.84
C ILE A 857 -37.20 -5.64 -18.12
N MET A 858 -36.28 -6.40 -18.71
CA MET A 858 -34.97 -6.68 -18.11
C MET A 858 -33.88 -5.99 -18.93
N TYR A 859 -33.16 -5.04 -18.34
CA TYR A 859 -31.89 -4.56 -18.90
C TYR A 859 -30.86 -5.68 -18.73
N LYS A 860 -30.46 -6.32 -19.84
CA LYS A 860 -29.45 -7.39 -19.84
C LYS A 860 -28.05 -6.82 -19.77
N GLU A 861 -27.83 -5.77 -20.55
CA GLU A 861 -26.54 -5.11 -20.73
C GLU A 861 -26.83 -3.66 -21.12
N CYS A 862 -26.20 -2.70 -20.45
CA CYS A 862 -26.24 -1.28 -20.80
C CYS A 862 -24.83 -0.69 -20.71
N GLY A 863 -24.55 0.31 -21.54
CA GLY A 863 -23.23 0.95 -21.56
C GLY A 863 -23.26 2.33 -22.20
N LEU A 864 -22.09 2.97 -22.22
CA LEU A 864 -21.89 4.34 -22.70
C LEU A 864 -20.72 4.40 -23.69
N THR A 865 -20.80 5.29 -24.67
CA THR A 865 -19.66 5.73 -25.48
C THR A 865 -19.52 7.24 -25.41
N PHE A 866 -18.38 7.70 -24.93
CA PHE A 866 -17.94 9.10 -24.88
C PHE A 866 -17.13 9.38 -26.15
N HIS A 867 -17.36 10.53 -26.78
CA HIS A 867 -16.69 10.97 -28.01
C HIS A 867 -15.89 12.24 -27.74
N PHE A 868 -14.61 12.20 -28.11
CA PHE A 868 -13.63 13.28 -28.01
C PHE A 868 -13.15 13.62 -29.41
N ASP A 869 -13.90 14.48 -30.11
CA ASP A 869 -13.84 14.71 -31.57
C ASP A 869 -13.78 13.40 -32.40
N SER A 870 -12.58 12.94 -32.76
CA SER A 870 -12.36 11.74 -33.57
C SER A 870 -12.07 10.48 -32.75
N GLN A 871 -11.79 10.65 -31.45
CA GLN A 871 -11.45 9.61 -30.50
C GLN A 871 -12.67 9.19 -29.68
N ARG A 872 -12.66 7.95 -29.14
CA ARG A 872 -13.80 7.39 -28.39
C ARG A 872 -13.38 6.55 -27.20
N LEU A 873 -14.18 6.60 -26.15
CA LEU A 873 -14.13 5.71 -25.00
C LEU A 873 -15.48 4.99 -24.85
N THR A 874 -15.51 3.67 -24.90
CA THR A 874 -16.73 2.88 -24.65
C THR A 874 -16.60 2.10 -23.34
N ILE A 875 -17.66 2.09 -22.53
CA ILE A 875 -17.78 1.24 -21.35
C ILE A 875 -18.95 0.26 -21.57
N ASN A 876 -18.61 -0.99 -21.84
CA ASN A 876 -19.54 -2.09 -22.06
C ASN A 876 -20.01 -2.73 -20.75
N ASN A 877 -21.29 -3.10 -20.71
CA ASN A 877 -21.95 -3.73 -19.55
C ASN A 877 -21.81 -2.94 -18.23
N LEU A 878 -21.66 -1.61 -18.31
CA LEU A 878 -21.63 -0.67 -17.20
C LEU A 878 -22.78 -0.87 -16.21
N ALA A 879 -23.98 -1.21 -16.69
CA ALA A 879 -25.17 -1.38 -15.88
C ALA A 879 -26.07 -2.52 -16.40
N SER A 880 -26.84 -3.13 -15.50
CA SER A 880 -27.93 -4.05 -15.85
C SER A 880 -28.94 -4.18 -14.69
N SER A 881 -30.07 -4.84 -14.94
CA SER A 881 -31.12 -5.00 -13.93
C SER A 881 -30.68 -5.85 -12.72
N ILE A 882 -31.32 -5.58 -11.58
CA ILE A 882 -31.39 -6.49 -10.42
C ILE A 882 -32.80 -7.09 -10.32
N TRP A 883 -32.98 -8.13 -9.48
CA TRP A 883 -34.27 -8.80 -9.29
C TRP A 883 -35.18 -8.12 -8.24
N SER A 884 -34.79 -6.93 -7.77
CA SER A 884 -35.33 -6.26 -6.58
C SER A 884 -35.71 -4.80 -6.85
N GLY A 885 -36.90 -4.41 -6.37
CA GLY A 885 -37.54 -3.14 -6.70
C GLY A 885 -38.20 -3.22 -8.08
N ASP A 886 -39.51 -3.03 -8.15
CA ASP A 886 -40.27 -2.96 -9.41
C ASP A 886 -40.83 -1.56 -9.60
N GLN A 887 -40.47 -0.89 -10.69
CA GLN A 887 -41.19 0.29 -11.18
C GLN A 887 -42.30 -0.15 -12.13
N ARG A 888 -43.52 0.35 -11.91
CA ARG A 888 -44.68 0.01 -12.74
C ARG A 888 -44.86 1.03 -13.86
N ILE A 889 -44.76 0.58 -15.10
CA ILE A 889 -44.90 1.42 -16.31
C ILE A 889 -46.36 1.40 -16.80
N THR A 890 -46.99 0.22 -16.82
CA THR A 890 -48.43 0.09 -17.12
C THR A 890 -49.12 -0.87 -16.14
N SER A 891 -50.41 -1.12 -16.32
CA SER A 891 -51.11 -2.20 -15.60
C SER A 891 -50.46 -3.57 -15.83
N ARG A 892 -49.92 -3.82 -17.03
CA ARG A 892 -49.28 -5.09 -17.44
C ARG A 892 -47.74 -5.07 -17.36
N LEU A 893 -47.11 -3.91 -17.53
CA LEU A 893 -45.67 -3.79 -17.78
C LEU A 893 -44.91 -3.20 -16.58
N THR A 894 -43.84 -3.87 -16.18
CA THR A 894 -42.98 -3.51 -15.04
C THR A 894 -41.51 -3.53 -15.45
N ARG A 895 -40.67 -2.77 -14.74
CA ARG A 895 -39.23 -2.69 -14.98
C ARG A 895 -38.52 -2.62 -13.62
N PRO A 896 -37.58 -3.51 -13.30
CA PRO A 896 -36.84 -3.41 -12.05
C PRO A 896 -35.70 -2.40 -12.17
N THR A 897 -35.12 -2.03 -11.03
CA THR A 897 -34.04 -1.05 -10.96
C THR A 897 -32.87 -1.42 -11.88
N ASN A 898 -32.47 -0.49 -12.75
CA ASN A 898 -31.19 -0.58 -13.47
C ASN A 898 -30.09 -0.06 -12.54
N VAL A 899 -29.06 -0.86 -12.29
CA VAL A 899 -27.96 -0.50 -11.38
C VAL A 899 -26.61 -0.68 -12.05
N LEU A 900 -25.61 0.06 -11.58
CA LEU A 900 -24.23 -0.14 -12.01
C LEU A 900 -23.78 -1.58 -11.73
N ASN A 901 -23.04 -2.14 -12.67
CA ASN A 901 -22.26 -3.36 -12.49
C ASN A 901 -20.86 -3.06 -11.94
N GLN A 902 -20.36 -1.84 -12.13
CA GLN A 902 -19.12 -1.32 -11.56
C GLN A 902 -19.28 0.18 -11.34
N ALA A 903 -18.80 0.71 -10.22
CA ALA A 903 -18.70 2.17 -10.06
C ALA A 903 -17.55 2.70 -10.92
N VAL A 904 -17.80 3.73 -11.74
CA VAL A 904 -16.78 4.36 -12.59
C VAL A 904 -16.74 5.87 -12.34
N LEU A 905 -15.53 6.40 -12.20
CA LEU A 905 -15.20 7.82 -12.12
C LEU A 905 -14.33 8.20 -13.31
N LEU A 906 -14.68 9.27 -14.02
CA LEU A 906 -13.84 9.87 -15.07
C LEU A 906 -13.12 11.08 -14.49
N ILE A 907 -11.82 11.25 -14.76
CA ILE A 907 -11.04 12.44 -14.41
C ILE A 907 -10.33 12.94 -15.67
N MET A 908 -10.66 14.16 -16.09
CA MET A 908 -10.11 14.83 -17.27
C MET A 908 -8.73 15.45 -17.00
N ASN A 909 -7.97 15.76 -18.06
CA ASN A 909 -6.64 16.37 -17.92
C ASN A 909 -6.67 17.81 -17.34
N ASP A 910 -7.83 18.49 -17.41
CA ASP A 910 -8.09 19.81 -16.81
C ASP A 910 -8.59 19.71 -15.35
N GLY A 911 -8.64 18.50 -14.78
CA GLY A 911 -9.06 18.23 -13.41
C GLY A 911 -10.57 18.17 -13.18
N VAL A 912 -11.40 18.39 -14.20
CA VAL A 912 -12.85 18.16 -14.10
C VAL A 912 -13.12 16.66 -13.99
N SER A 913 -14.08 16.25 -13.17
CA SER A 913 -14.42 14.83 -13.01
C SER A 913 -15.93 14.55 -13.02
N TYR A 914 -16.29 13.32 -13.36
CA TYR A 914 -17.67 12.88 -13.57
C TYR A 914 -17.90 11.49 -12.98
N ARG A 915 -18.90 11.33 -12.09
CA ARG A 915 -19.39 10.00 -11.72
C ARG A 915 -20.24 9.46 -12.87
N VAL A 916 -20.00 8.21 -13.26
CA VAL A 916 -20.75 7.57 -14.35
C VAL A 916 -21.99 6.87 -13.80
N ASP A 917 -23.15 7.52 -13.91
CA ASP A 917 -24.44 6.99 -13.47
C ASP A 917 -25.03 5.94 -14.45
N PRO A 918 -25.95 5.04 -14.01
CA PRO A 918 -26.59 4.07 -14.89
C PRO A 918 -27.40 4.76 -16.00
N PRO A 919 -27.18 4.44 -17.29
CA PRO A 919 -27.96 5.02 -18.37
C PRO A 919 -29.44 4.60 -18.28
N SER A 920 -30.33 5.47 -18.74
CA SER A 920 -31.79 5.28 -18.66
C SER A 920 -32.52 5.54 -20.00
N LEU A 921 -33.59 4.78 -20.21
CA LEU A 921 -34.59 5.04 -21.25
C LEU A 921 -35.87 5.61 -20.59
N PRO A 922 -36.53 6.61 -21.19
CA PRO A 922 -37.83 7.07 -20.72
C PRO A 922 -38.87 5.96 -20.87
N ASP A 923 -39.91 5.96 -20.05
CA ASP A 923 -40.88 4.85 -20.01
C ASP A 923 -41.66 4.71 -21.33
N SER A 924 -41.82 5.81 -22.08
CA SER A 924 -42.34 5.84 -23.46
C SER A 924 -41.47 5.11 -24.50
N ALA A 925 -40.24 4.73 -24.16
CA ALA A 925 -39.42 3.86 -24.99
C ALA A 925 -39.96 2.42 -25.07
N PHE A 926 -40.80 2.01 -24.11
CA PHE A 926 -41.28 0.64 -23.94
C PHE A 926 -42.77 0.47 -24.23
N SER A 927 -43.59 1.52 -24.04
CA SER A 927 -45.02 1.52 -24.35
C SER A 927 -45.25 1.64 -25.88
N ASN A 928 -44.90 0.59 -26.62
CA ASN A 928 -45.20 0.46 -28.04
C ASN A 928 -45.38 -1.01 -28.43
N ASP A 929 -46.30 -1.25 -29.37
CA ASP A 929 -46.72 -2.57 -29.80
C ASP A 929 -45.55 -3.45 -30.27
N GLN A 930 -44.55 -2.88 -30.96
CA GLN A 930 -43.41 -3.67 -31.45
C GLN A 930 -42.57 -4.28 -30.32
N PHE A 931 -42.31 -3.53 -29.24
CA PHE A 931 -41.58 -4.07 -28.10
C PHE A 931 -42.46 -4.98 -27.23
N GLU A 932 -43.71 -4.59 -26.98
CA GLU A 932 -44.66 -5.39 -26.19
C GLU A 932 -45.09 -6.70 -26.88
N ILE A 933 -44.91 -6.83 -28.20
CA ILE A 933 -45.16 -8.07 -28.96
C ILE A 933 -43.88 -8.93 -29.07
N ASN A 934 -42.79 -8.40 -29.64
CA ASN A 934 -41.67 -9.23 -30.09
C ASN A 934 -40.71 -9.67 -28.98
N GLY A 935 -40.35 -8.75 -28.07
CA GLY A 935 -39.20 -8.94 -27.18
C GLY A 935 -37.86 -9.01 -27.94
N PRO A 936 -36.76 -9.08 -27.17
CA PRO A 936 -35.54 -8.31 -27.38
C PRO A 936 -35.65 -6.92 -28.04
N MET A 937 -34.91 -5.94 -27.50
CA MET A 937 -34.63 -4.66 -28.15
C MET A 937 -33.19 -4.26 -27.89
N GLU A 938 -32.45 -4.00 -28.96
CA GLU A 938 -31.23 -3.19 -28.90
C GLU A 938 -31.59 -1.75 -29.28
N ARG A 939 -31.09 -0.76 -28.52
CA ARG A 939 -31.38 0.65 -28.74
C ARG A 939 -30.21 1.53 -28.34
N THR A 940 -29.97 2.58 -29.12
CA THR A 940 -29.01 3.65 -28.79
C THR A 940 -29.74 4.96 -28.56
N ARG A 941 -29.24 5.80 -27.65
CA ARG A 941 -29.78 7.12 -27.31
C ARG A 941 -28.64 8.08 -26.96
N GLN A 942 -28.63 9.29 -27.52
CA GLN A 942 -27.71 10.33 -27.07
C GLN A 942 -28.05 10.78 -25.64
N VAL A 943 -27.03 10.85 -24.79
CA VAL A 943 -27.13 11.42 -23.44
C VAL A 943 -26.99 12.94 -23.55
N PRO A 944 -27.81 13.74 -22.83
CA PRO A 944 -27.67 15.20 -22.82
C PRO A 944 -26.28 15.64 -22.34
N LEU A 945 -25.79 16.75 -22.88
CA LEU A 945 -24.57 17.43 -22.45
C LEU A 945 -24.89 18.86 -21.99
N PRO A 946 -24.08 19.47 -21.09
CA PRO A 946 -22.93 18.86 -20.40
C PRO A 946 -23.34 17.75 -19.41
N LEU A 947 -22.39 16.86 -19.10
CA LEU A 947 -22.55 15.93 -17.97
C LEU A 947 -22.52 16.72 -16.65
N ALA A 948 -23.14 16.19 -15.61
CA ALA A 948 -23.03 16.73 -14.26
C ALA A 948 -21.59 16.52 -13.74
N ALA A 949 -20.79 17.57 -13.76
CA ALA A 949 -19.46 17.58 -13.15
C ALA A 949 -19.57 17.43 -11.63
N ARG A 950 -18.58 16.76 -11.03
CA ARG A 950 -18.40 16.73 -9.58
C ARG A 950 -17.92 18.09 -9.07
N ASP A 951 -18.13 18.34 -7.78
CA ASP A 951 -17.66 19.56 -7.13
C ASP A 951 -16.16 19.50 -6.79
N GLY A 952 -15.47 20.62 -7.00
CA GLY A 952 -14.01 20.73 -6.89
C GLY A 952 -13.22 20.18 -8.09
N ALA A 953 -11.91 20.48 -8.12
CA ALA A 953 -10.99 19.95 -9.12
C ALA A 953 -10.30 18.68 -8.60
N SER A 954 -10.39 17.59 -9.34
CA SER A 954 -9.74 16.31 -9.05
C SER A 954 -8.30 16.27 -9.54
N VAL A 955 -7.43 15.55 -8.85
CA VAL A 955 -6.04 15.35 -9.28
C VAL A 955 -6.02 14.41 -10.50
N PHE A 956 -5.60 14.90 -11.65
CA PHE A 956 -5.33 14.07 -12.82
C PHE A 956 -3.99 13.34 -12.66
N CYS A 957 -4.02 12.00 -12.60
CA CYS A 957 -2.82 11.17 -12.51
C CYS A 957 -2.43 10.65 -13.90
N GLN A 958 -1.28 11.11 -14.40
CA GLN A 958 -0.55 10.45 -15.49
C GLN A 958 0.30 9.29 -14.95
N PRO A 959 0.73 8.33 -15.78
CA PRO A 959 1.78 7.38 -15.42
C PRO A 959 3.07 8.11 -15.04
N LEU A 960 3.88 7.46 -14.20
CA LEU A 960 5.22 7.94 -13.83
C LEU A 960 6.28 7.27 -14.70
N ASP A 961 7.38 7.99 -14.94
CA ASP A 961 8.55 7.43 -15.61
C ASP A 961 9.34 6.55 -14.63
N ASN A 962 9.87 5.42 -15.11
CA ASN A 962 10.85 4.62 -14.38
C ASN A 962 12.24 5.27 -14.44
N GLU A 963 13.14 4.78 -13.60
CA GLU A 963 14.54 5.22 -13.60
C GLU A 963 15.23 4.87 -14.93
N ALA A 964 15.88 5.86 -15.54
CA ALA A 964 16.46 5.72 -16.87
C ALA A 964 17.56 4.65 -16.93
N HIS A 965 17.43 3.73 -17.89
CA HIS A 965 18.46 2.77 -18.25
C HIS A 965 19.56 3.49 -19.06
N HIS A 966 20.58 4.01 -18.36
CA HIS A 966 21.75 4.62 -18.99
C HIS A 966 22.55 3.58 -19.82
N LEU A 967 22.56 3.74 -21.14
CA LEU A 967 23.22 2.84 -22.10
C LEU A 967 24.72 3.16 -22.28
N GLY A 968 25.07 4.45 -22.18
CA GLY A 968 26.45 4.95 -22.24
C GLY A 968 27.07 5.01 -23.64
N ASN A 969 28.26 5.59 -23.75
CA ASN A 969 28.94 5.97 -25.00
C ASN A 969 29.52 4.82 -25.86
N ARG A 970 28.93 3.62 -25.80
CA ARG A 970 29.29 2.47 -26.65
C ARG A 970 28.04 1.73 -27.07
N GLU A 971 28.12 1.05 -28.21
CA GLU A 971 26.95 0.38 -28.77
C GLU A 971 26.34 -0.64 -27.80
N LYS A 972 25.01 -0.64 -27.72
CA LYS A 972 24.22 -1.56 -26.89
C LYS A 972 23.14 -2.23 -27.73
N CYS A 973 22.76 -3.39 -27.24
CA CYS A 973 21.52 -4.04 -27.60
C CYS A 973 20.60 -4.04 -26.37
N VAL A 974 19.32 -3.75 -26.58
CA VAL A 974 18.29 -3.72 -25.55
C VAL A 974 17.16 -4.64 -25.97
N GLN A 975 16.81 -5.63 -25.15
CA GLN A 975 15.59 -6.42 -25.31
C GLN A 975 14.52 -5.90 -24.36
N LEU A 976 13.33 -5.63 -24.91
CA LEU A 976 12.18 -5.18 -24.15
C LEU A 976 11.20 -6.34 -23.91
N VAL A 977 10.55 -6.35 -22.76
CA VAL A 977 9.59 -7.39 -22.32
C VAL A 977 8.36 -6.70 -21.74
N ALA A 978 7.20 -6.89 -22.37
CA ALA A 978 5.95 -6.30 -21.92
C ALA A 978 5.33 -7.06 -20.72
N TYR A 979 4.51 -6.35 -19.94
CA TYR A 979 3.78 -6.88 -18.78
C TYR A 979 2.26 -6.85 -19.00
N PRO A 980 1.47 -7.68 -18.28
CA PRO A 980 0.01 -7.64 -18.34
C PRO A 980 -0.64 -6.33 -17.87
N GLU A 981 -0.01 -5.59 -16.96
CA GLU A 981 -0.50 -4.30 -16.41
C GLU A 981 0.68 -3.30 -16.24
N GLN A 982 1.19 -2.70 -17.33
CA GLN A 982 2.21 -1.63 -17.21
C GLN A 982 1.59 -0.38 -16.54
N THR A 983 2.26 0.16 -15.51
CA THR A 983 1.82 1.33 -14.72
C THR A 983 2.85 2.48 -14.67
N THR A 984 4.01 2.28 -15.29
CA THR A 984 5.12 3.23 -15.38
C THR A 984 5.76 3.16 -16.76
N ILE A 985 6.16 4.30 -17.33
CA ILE A 985 6.84 4.37 -18.64
C ILE A 985 8.30 3.95 -18.46
N GLU A 986 8.81 3.02 -19.26
CA GLU A 986 10.24 2.67 -19.22
C GLU A 986 11.07 3.72 -19.97
N HIS A 987 12.26 4.08 -19.48
CA HIS A 987 13.07 5.12 -20.13
C HIS A 987 14.50 4.66 -20.41
N LEU A 988 15.00 4.96 -21.61
CA LEU A 988 16.37 4.64 -22.05
C LEU A 988 17.17 5.94 -22.24
N GLU A 989 18.40 6.00 -21.70
CA GLU A 989 19.27 7.17 -21.84
C GLU A 989 20.54 6.87 -22.64
N GLY A 990 20.70 7.57 -23.75
CA GLY A 990 21.86 7.54 -24.64
C GLY A 990 22.95 8.54 -24.26
N ASP A 991 24.15 8.30 -24.79
CA ASP A 991 25.34 9.15 -24.68
C ASP A 991 26.13 9.13 -26.01
N GLY A 992 25.44 9.41 -27.11
CA GLY A 992 26.04 9.66 -28.42
C GLY A 992 26.47 8.42 -29.21
N SER A 993 25.85 7.26 -28.99
CA SER A 993 26.22 5.98 -29.63
C SER A 993 25.02 5.27 -30.30
N THR A 994 25.25 4.11 -30.92
CA THR A 994 24.22 3.30 -31.58
C THR A 994 23.54 2.35 -30.60
N TYR A 995 22.21 2.33 -30.56
CA TYR A 995 21.43 1.46 -29.68
C TYR A 995 20.40 0.67 -30.47
N LEU A 996 20.60 -0.65 -30.56
CA LEU A 996 19.63 -1.58 -31.15
C LEU A 996 18.61 -1.98 -30.09
N VAL A 997 17.34 -1.66 -30.28
CA VAL A 997 16.27 -1.85 -29.29
C VAL A 997 15.19 -2.77 -29.87
N HIS A 998 15.21 -4.04 -29.45
CA HIS A 998 14.18 -5.02 -29.80
C HIS A 998 12.89 -4.71 -29.04
N LEU A 999 11.83 -4.37 -29.77
CA LEU A 999 10.55 -3.95 -29.20
C LEU A 999 9.77 -5.09 -28.56
N SER A 1000 8.75 -4.73 -27.79
CA SER A 1000 7.69 -5.61 -27.32
C SER A 1000 6.34 -4.92 -27.54
N SER A 1001 5.29 -5.69 -27.81
CA SER A 1001 3.94 -5.13 -28.03
C SER A 1001 3.30 -4.71 -26.72
N GLU A 1002 2.39 -3.74 -26.75
CA GLU A 1002 1.66 -3.24 -25.56
C GLU A 1002 2.59 -2.64 -24.50
N MET A 1003 3.46 -1.71 -24.93
CA MET A 1003 4.43 -1.08 -24.05
C MET A 1003 4.62 0.41 -24.38
N THR A 1004 4.81 1.26 -23.35
CA THR A 1004 5.34 2.63 -23.51
C THR A 1004 6.80 2.67 -23.11
N LEU A 1005 7.62 3.33 -23.93
CA LEU A 1005 8.95 3.79 -23.53
C LEU A 1005 9.23 5.25 -23.91
N GLY A 1006 10.20 5.86 -23.25
CA GLY A 1006 10.85 7.10 -23.67
C GLY A 1006 12.33 6.87 -24.03
N ILE A 1007 12.84 7.69 -24.95
CA ILE A 1007 14.27 7.79 -25.26
C ILE A 1007 14.76 9.23 -25.06
N SER A 1008 16.00 9.39 -24.59
CA SER A 1008 16.67 10.69 -24.60
C SER A 1008 18.19 10.56 -24.65
N THR A 1009 18.87 11.58 -25.15
CA THR A 1009 20.34 11.72 -25.08
C THR A 1009 20.67 13.03 -24.34
N PRO A 1010 20.77 13.02 -22.99
CA PRO A 1010 20.90 14.26 -22.22
C PRO A 1010 22.14 15.09 -22.57
N GLY A 1011 23.25 14.43 -22.94
CA GLY A 1011 24.49 15.08 -23.35
C GLY A 1011 24.46 15.69 -24.76
N ALA A 1012 23.43 15.43 -25.56
CA ALA A 1012 23.26 16.04 -26.87
C ALA A 1012 22.86 17.52 -26.80
N ARG A 1013 22.35 18.00 -25.65
CA ARG A 1013 21.78 19.34 -25.52
C ARG A 1013 22.82 20.45 -25.46
N ALA A 1014 22.49 21.59 -26.04
CA ALA A 1014 23.32 22.79 -26.11
C ALA A 1014 23.76 23.31 -24.72
N ASN A 1015 22.95 23.07 -23.69
CA ASN A 1015 23.15 23.47 -22.30
C ASN A 1015 23.64 22.32 -21.37
N ALA A 1016 23.95 21.14 -21.91
CA ALA A 1016 24.34 19.98 -21.10
C ALA A 1016 25.65 20.22 -20.33
N LEU A 1017 25.67 19.82 -19.05
CA LEU A 1017 26.83 19.99 -18.15
C LEU A 1017 28.06 19.16 -18.59
N LEU A 1018 27.80 18.07 -19.29
CA LEU A 1018 28.75 17.24 -20.03
C LEU A 1018 28.12 17.03 -21.42
N LYS A 1019 28.77 17.52 -22.48
CA LYS A 1019 28.31 17.30 -23.85
C LYS A 1019 28.83 15.97 -24.38
N SER A 1020 27.94 15.18 -24.98
CA SER A 1020 28.30 14.03 -25.81
C SER A 1020 28.96 14.54 -27.11
N PRO A 1021 29.91 13.80 -27.70
CA PRO A 1021 30.60 14.22 -28.93
C PRO A 1021 29.73 14.11 -30.19
N SER A 1022 28.59 13.42 -30.08
CA SER A 1022 27.66 13.04 -31.15
C SER A 1022 26.26 12.90 -30.56
N ALA A 1023 25.23 13.01 -31.41
CA ALA A 1023 23.89 12.53 -31.09
C ALA A 1023 23.87 10.98 -31.06
N SER A 1024 22.86 10.39 -30.43
CA SER A 1024 22.66 8.94 -30.45
C SER A 1024 21.98 8.49 -31.74
N THR A 1025 22.10 7.19 -32.05
CA THR A 1025 21.35 6.53 -33.13
C THR A 1025 20.52 5.41 -32.55
N TRP A 1026 19.20 5.56 -32.55
CA TRP A 1026 18.25 4.58 -32.04
C TRP A 1026 17.74 3.71 -33.19
N GLU A 1027 17.99 2.40 -33.14
CA GLU A 1027 17.53 1.43 -34.13
C GLU A 1027 16.48 0.51 -33.48
N PHE A 1028 15.21 0.79 -33.73
CA PHE A 1028 14.09 0.03 -33.17
C PHE A 1028 13.77 -1.20 -34.04
N ASP A 1029 14.03 -2.39 -33.51
CA ASP A 1029 13.71 -3.66 -34.18
C ASP A 1029 12.28 -4.09 -33.86
N ALA A 1030 11.45 -4.16 -34.90
CA ALA A 1030 10.04 -4.51 -34.83
C ALA A 1030 9.73 -5.98 -35.20
N THR A 1031 10.74 -6.86 -35.35
CA THR A 1031 10.56 -8.29 -35.68
C THR A 1031 9.60 -9.06 -34.76
N SER A 1032 9.53 -8.66 -33.49
CA SER A 1032 8.66 -9.25 -32.46
C SER A 1032 7.20 -8.82 -32.57
N LEU A 1033 6.89 -7.77 -33.31
CA LEU A 1033 5.57 -7.13 -33.32
C LEU A 1033 4.66 -7.78 -34.38
N ALA A 1034 3.51 -8.28 -33.95
CA ALA A 1034 2.49 -8.87 -34.83
C ALA A 1034 1.86 -7.88 -35.84
N TYR A 1035 2.12 -6.57 -35.70
CA TYR A 1035 1.63 -5.53 -36.61
C TYR A 1035 2.58 -4.32 -36.61
N THR A 1036 3.27 -4.07 -37.72
CA THR A 1036 4.37 -3.10 -37.83
C THR A 1036 3.97 -1.78 -38.50
N ARG A 1037 2.76 -1.29 -38.22
CA ARG A 1037 2.38 0.06 -38.70
C ARG A 1037 3.13 1.13 -37.91
N ILE A 1038 4.09 1.76 -38.58
CA ILE A 1038 4.81 2.93 -38.10
C ILE A 1038 3.94 4.18 -38.35
N LYS A 1039 3.83 5.08 -37.37
CA LYS A 1039 3.23 6.41 -37.54
C LYS A 1039 3.75 7.40 -36.47
N ARG A 1040 4.28 8.56 -36.86
CA ARG A 1040 4.51 9.67 -35.93
C ARG A 1040 3.19 10.40 -35.59
N VAL A 1041 3.08 10.86 -34.35
CA VAL A 1041 2.01 11.70 -33.79
C VAL A 1041 2.66 12.62 -32.78
N ASP A 1042 2.79 13.90 -33.10
CA ASP A 1042 3.45 14.88 -32.24
C ASP A 1042 4.87 14.39 -31.87
N ASP A 1043 5.27 14.45 -30.60
CA ASP A 1043 6.55 13.89 -30.08
C ASP A 1043 6.51 12.35 -29.85
N CYS A 1044 5.55 11.62 -30.41
CA CYS A 1044 5.40 10.17 -30.23
C CYS A 1044 5.53 9.38 -31.54
N LEU A 1045 6.28 8.29 -31.51
CA LEU A 1045 6.34 7.30 -32.57
C LEU A 1045 5.52 6.06 -32.16
N LEU A 1046 4.46 5.79 -32.93
CA LEU A 1046 3.63 4.59 -32.79
C LEU A 1046 4.20 3.48 -33.69
N ILE A 1047 4.46 2.31 -33.11
CA ILE A 1047 4.90 1.11 -33.87
C ILE A 1047 4.01 -0.06 -33.41
N GLY A 1048 2.96 -0.33 -34.16
CA GLY A 1048 1.95 -1.33 -33.77
C GLY A 1048 1.11 -0.86 -32.57
N HIS A 1049 1.25 -1.55 -31.44
CA HIS A 1049 0.71 -1.13 -30.12
C HIS A 1049 1.81 -0.61 -29.17
N THR A 1050 3.02 -0.38 -29.68
CA THR A 1050 4.15 0.20 -28.93
C THR A 1050 4.12 1.72 -29.07
N VAL A 1051 4.31 2.43 -27.96
CA VAL A 1051 4.40 3.91 -27.93
C VAL A 1051 5.83 4.30 -27.53
N ILE A 1052 6.48 5.12 -28.34
CA ILE A 1052 7.83 5.62 -28.09
C ILE A 1052 7.79 7.15 -28.02
N HIS A 1053 8.06 7.72 -26.84
CA HIS A 1053 8.26 9.15 -26.68
C HIS A 1053 9.65 9.55 -27.21
N LEU A 1054 9.68 10.50 -28.13
CA LEU A 1054 10.88 10.97 -28.83
C LEU A 1054 11.56 12.12 -28.05
N PRO A 1055 12.87 12.35 -28.23
CA PRO A 1055 13.54 13.49 -27.63
C PRO A 1055 13.11 14.80 -28.30
N HIS A 1056 12.81 15.81 -27.48
CA HIS A 1056 12.52 17.18 -27.95
C HIS A 1056 13.78 18.04 -27.90
N TYR A 1057 14.00 18.83 -28.94
CA TYR A 1057 15.18 19.71 -29.13
C TYR A 1057 14.70 21.13 -29.43
N ASP A 1058 15.22 22.10 -28.67
CA ASP A 1058 14.75 23.49 -28.67
C ASP A 1058 15.83 24.48 -29.14
N ASP A 1059 17.11 24.13 -29.00
CA ASP A 1059 18.25 24.99 -29.36
C ASP A 1059 18.81 24.54 -30.73
N PRO A 1060 19.03 25.45 -31.70
CA PRO A 1060 19.72 25.13 -32.96
C PRO A 1060 21.17 24.61 -32.81
N GLN A 1061 21.70 24.53 -31.59
CA GLN A 1061 22.98 23.88 -31.25
C GLN A 1061 22.82 22.52 -30.54
N ASP A 1062 21.58 22.03 -30.36
CA ASP A 1062 21.31 20.65 -29.91
C ASP A 1062 21.76 19.65 -31.00
N LEU A 1063 22.30 18.50 -30.58
CA LEU A 1063 22.62 17.39 -31.49
C LEU A 1063 21.40 16.48 -31.64
N ILE A 1064 20.84 16.41 -32.84
CA ILE A 1064 19.57 15.70 -33.10
C ILE A 1064 19.81 14.19 -33.25
N ASP A 1065 19.19 13.38 -32.38
CA ASP A 1065 19.26 11.91 -32.41
C ASP A 1065 18.68 11.34 -33.72
N GLN A 1066 19.38 10.37 -34.31
CA GLN A 1066 18.87 9.63 -35.47
C GLN A 1066 17.96 8.50 -35.01
N ILE A 1067 16.76 8.40 -35.60
CA ILE A 1067 15.81 7.33 -35.28
C ILE A 1067 15.54 6.49 -36.53
N ARG A 1068 15.65 5.18 -36.37
CA ARG A 1068 15.39 4.16 -37.39
C ARG A 1068 14.45 3.09 -36.85
N VAL A 1069 13.61 2.53 -37.71
CA VAL A 1069 12.75 1.37 -37.40
C VAL A 1069 13.02 0.29 -38.43
N ILE A 1070 13.30 -0.93 -37.97
CA ILE A 1070 13.63 -2.10 -38.81
C ILE A 1070 12.42 -3.04 -38.84
N THR A 1071 11.89 -3.33 -40.04
CA THR A 1071 10.75 -4.26 -40.22
C THR A 1071 11.20 -5.73 -40.15
N PRO A 1072 10.28 -6.70 -40.01
CA PRO A 1072 10.62 -8.12 -39.87
C PRO A 1072 11.35 -8.74 -41.07
N ASP A 1073 11.30 -8.07 -42.22
CA ASP A 1073 11.97 -8.42 -43.48
C ASP A 1073 13.24 -7.57 -43.75
N GLY A 1074 13.66 -6.74 -42.78
CA GLY A 1074 14.90 -5.97 -42.83
C GLY A 1074 14.83 -4.63 -43.55
N VAL A 1075 13.63 -4.08 -43.81
CA VAL A 1075 13.48 -2.71 -44.35
C VAL A 1075 13.69 -1.69 -43.24
N VAL A 1076 14.51 -0.67 -43.48
CA VAL A 1076 14.80 0.39 -42.52
C VAL A 1076 14.06 1.66 -42.91
N TYR A 1077 13.08 2.02 -42.08
CA TYR A 1077 12.45 3.34 -42.10
C TYR A 1077 13.27 4.31 -41.27
N LYS A 1078 13.61 5.47 -41.82
CA LYS A 1078 14.13 6.61 -41.06
C LYS A 1078 12.94 7.45 -40.59
N VAL A 1079 12.99 7.89 -39.33
CA VAL A 1079 12.08 8.90 -38.77
C VAL A 1079 12.86 10.20 -38.70
N ASP A 1080 12.40 11.21 -39.43
CA ASP A 1080 13.07 12.49 -39.53
C ASP A 1080 12.47 13.48 -38.52
N LEU A 1081 13.28 13.89 -37.52
CA LEU A 1081 12.79 14.70 -36.42
C LEU A 1081 12.42 16.11 -36.86
N ASP A 1082 13.24 16.73 -37.72
CA ASP A 1082 13.08 18.11 -38.21
C ASP A 1082 11.87 18.30 -39.15
N PHE A 1083 11.58 17.29 -39.98
CA PHE A 1083 10.59 17.42 -41.07
C PHE A 1083 9.23 16.76 -40.78
N ASP A 1084 9.08 16.06 -39.65
CA ASP A 1084 7.89 15.25 -39.28
C ASP A 1084 7.54 14.13 -40.30
N GLU A 1085 8.56 13.63 -41.01
CA GLU A 1085 8.40 12.59 -42.03
C GLU A 1085 8.93 11.21 -41.57
N VAL A 1086 8.33 10.16 -42.16
CA VAL A 1086 8.77 8.77 -41.99
C VAL A 1086 8.85 8.13 -43.37
N TYR A 1087 10.07 7.77 -43.81
CA TYR A 1087 10.34 7.24 -45.14
C TYR A 1087 11.31 6.07 -45.10
N ILE A 1088 11.35 5.28 -46.18
CA ILE A 1088 12.25 4.14 -46.33
C ILE A 1088 13.61 4.67 -46.79
N ASP A 1089 14.68 4.20 -46.14
CA ASP A 1089 16.03 4.81 -46.20
C ASP A 1089 17.13 3.78 -46.49
N SER A 1090 17.01 2.54 -45.97
CA SER A 1090 17.94 1.45 -46.30
C SER A 1090 17.31 0.07 -46.10
N LEU A 1091 18.09 -0.99 -46.36
CA LEU A 1091 17.87 -2.31 -45.77
C LEU A 1091 18.92 -2.58 -44.67
N ASP A 1092 18.73 -3.62 -43.86
CA ASP A 1092 19.68 -4.04 -42.81
C ASP A 1092 20.08 -5.53 -42.93
N GLY A 1093 21.39 -5.75 -43.05
CA GLY A 1093 22.03 -7.05 -43.23
C GLY A 1093 21.78 -8.08 -42.13
N ARG A 1094 21.48 -7.64 -40.90
CA ARG A 1094 21.30 -8.54 -39.74
C ARG A 1094 20.00 -9.33 -39.79
N TYR A 1095 19.08 -8.98 -40.68
CA TYR A 1095 17.70 -9.49 -40.71
C TYR A 1095 17.37 -10.42 -41.88
N PHE A 1096 18.30 -10.61 -42.82
CA PHE A 1096 18.13 -11.55 -43.93
C PHE A 1096 18.29 -13.01 -43.48
N LYS A 1097 17.40 -13.90 -43.95
CA LYS A 1097 17.24 -15.26 -43.42
C LYS A 1097 17.70 -16.31 -44.44
N GLY A 1098 19.00 -16.63 -44.41
CA GLY A 1098 19.64 -17.53 -45.38
C GLY A 1098 19.82 -16.88 -46.75
N ASP A 1099 20.01 -17.69 -47.79
CA ASP A 1099 20.35 -17.24 -49.16
C ASP A 1099 19.29 -16.39 -49.89
N VAL A 1100 18.18 -16.03 -49.21
CA VAL A 1100 16.97 -15.47 -49.81
C VAL A 1100 16.50 -14.24 -49.04
N LEU A 1101 16.68 -13.06 -49.65
CA LEU A 1101 15.86 -11.88 -49.37
C LEU A 1101 14.38 -12.24 -49.61
N ASN A 1102 13.48 -11.84 -48.70
CA ASN A 1102 12.05 -12.08 -48.87
C ASN A 1102 11.42 -11.10 -49.88
N GLU A 1103 11.84 -11.19 -51.15
CA GLU A 1103 11.45 -10.30 -52.24
C GLU A 1103 9.92 -10.11 -52.34
N GLY A 1104 9.12 -11.12 -51.98
CA GLY A 1104 7.66 -11.05 -52.03
C GLY A 1104 7.06 -10.08 -51.00
N ALA A 1105 7.61 -10.03 -49.79
CA ALA A 1105 7.24 -9.06 -48.76
C ALA A 1105 7.92 -7.71 -49.00
N LEU A 1106 9.21 -7.73 -49.39
CA LEU A 1106 9.96 -6.54 -49.76
C LEU A 1106 9.24 -5.74 -50.86
N LEU A 1107 8.83 -6.41 -51.95
CA LEU A 1107 8.04 -5.81 -53.04
C LEU A 1107 6.57 -5.54 -52.66
N ALA A 1108 6.16 -5.78 -51.41
CA ALA A 1108 4.88 -5.31 -50.86
C ALA A 1108 5.07 -4.01 -50.05
N GLU A 1109 6.13 -3.90 -49.22
CA GLU A 1109 6.47 -2.67 -48.49
C GLU A 1109 7.04 -1.59 -49.42
N LEU A 1110 7.99 -1.94 -50.29
CA LEU A 1110 8.71 -1.01 -51.18
C LEU A 1110 7.88 -0.54 -52.41
N ARG A 1111 6.62 -0.97 -52.56
CA ARG A 1111 5.82 -0.83 -53.80
C ARG A 1111 5.44 0.61 -54.20
N ALA A 1112 5.90 1.61 -53.46
CA ALA A 1112 5.67 3.03 -53.70
C ALA A 1112 6.96 3.86 -53.86
N LEU A 1113 8.15 3.22 -53.87
CA LEU A 1113 9.43 3.90 -54.08
C LEU A 1113 9.75 4.08 -55.57
N GLU A 1114 10.30 5.24 -55.91
CA GLU A 1114 10.92 5.52 -57.23
C GLU A 1114 12.44 5.21 -57.24
N MET A 1115 12.97 4.66 -56.14
CA MET A 1115 14.39 4.31 -55.98
C MET A 1115 14.70 2.92 -56.55
N GLU A 1116 15.65 2.83 -57.48
CA GLU A 1116 16.11 1.53 -58.02
C GLU A 1116 17.15 0.85 -57.10
N ASP A 1117 18.03 1.61 -56.45
CA ASP A 1117 19.04 1.14 -55.52
C ASP A 1117 18.70 1.50 -54.07
N LEU A 1118 18.73 0.51 -53.17
CA LEU A 1118 18.68 0.72 -51.72
C LEU A 1118 20.04 0.40 -51.09
N ALA A 1119 20.58 1.30 -50.28
CA ALA A 1119 21.76 1.02 -49.46
C ALA A 1119 21.46 -0.12 -48.47
N VAL A 1120 22.45 -0.97 -48.17
CA VAL A 1120 22.31 -2.06 -47.19
C VAL A 1120 23.32 -1.85 -46.06
N ARG A 1121 22.81 -1.70 -44.85
CA ARG A 1121 23.61 -1.47 -43.63
C ARG A 1121 24.02 -2.80 -43.00
N ASN A 1122 25.00 -2.75 -42.11
CA ASN A 1122 25.39 -3.88 -41.24
C ASN A 1122 25.70 -5.19 -42.00
N ILE A 1123 26.38 -5.08 -43.14
CA ILE A 1123 26.82 -6.19 -43.98
C ILE A 1123 28.15 -5.83 -44.66
N ALA A 1124 28.99 -6.82 -44.92
CA ALA A 1124 30.26 -6.65 -45.65
C ALA A 1124 30.60 -7.90 -46.48
N LEU A 1125 31.63 -7.79 -47.33
CA LEU A 1125 32.17 -8.92 -48.09
C LEU A 1125 33.04 -9.81 -47.20
N ARG A 1126 32.81 -11.13 -47.28
CA ARG A 1126 33.47 -12.20 -46.52
C ARG A 1126 34.97 -12.33 -46.81
N ASP A 1127 35.44 -11.77 -47.92
CA ASP A 1127 36.86 -11.69 -48.30
C ASP A 1127 37.60 -10.47 -47.72
N GLY A 1128 36.90 -9.56 -47.04
CA GLY A 1128 37.47 -8.33 -46.48
C GLY A 1128 37.62 -7.17 -47.47
N THR A 1129 37.01 -7.25 -48.66
CA THR A 1129 36.96 -6.12 -49.61
C THR A 1129 36.20 -4.95 -48.99
N VAL A 1130 36.80 -3.75 -49.03
CA VAL A 1130 36.21 -2.52 -48.50
C VAL A 1130 35.34 -1.84 -49.56
N GLY A 1131 34.10 -1.53 -49.17
CA GLY A 1131 33.14 -0.75 -49.95
C GLY A 1131 31.75 -0.78 -49.29
N SER A 1132 30.87 0.11 -49.72
CA SER A 1132 29.45 0.12 -49.35
C SER A 1132 28.67 -0.84 -50.26
N LEU A 1133 27.69 -1.53 -49.70
CA LEU A 1133 26.81 -2.42 -50.45
C LEU A 1133 25.43 -1.79 -50.64
N SER A 1134 24.89 -1.89 -51.85
CA SER A 1134 23.48 -1.64 -52.16
C SER A 1134 22.84 -2.87 -52.80
N TYR A 1135 21.51 -2.92 -52.78
CA TYR A 1135 20.72 -3.91 -53.48
C TYR A 1135 19.80 -3.21 -54.49
N ASN A 1136 19.94 -3.57 -55.76
CA ASN A 1136 19.13 -3.03 -56.84
C ASN A 1136 17.83 -3.84 -56.97
N LEU A 1137 16.68 -3.17 -56.85
CA LEU A 1137 15.35 -3.79 -56.87
C LEU A 1137 14.93 -4.27 -58.27
N SER A 1138 15.37 -3.58 -59.31
CA SER A 1138 15.03 -3.87 -60.72
C SER A 1138 15.81 -5.08 -61.25
N ASP A 1139 17.14 -5.05 -61.10
CA ASP A 1139 18.08 -6.09 -61.52
C ASP A 1139 18.17 -7.26 -60.51
N ARG A 1140 17.68 -7.09 -59.28
CA ARG A 1140 17.71 -8.06 -58.17
C ARG A 1140 19.12 -8.52 -57.79
N ARG A 1141 20.07 -7.58 -57.76
CA ARG A 1141 21.49 -7.86 -57.51
C ARG A 1141 22.10 -6.95 -56.47
N TRP A 1142 23.10 -7.50 -55.78
CA TRP A 1142 24.01 -6.75 -54.94
C TRP A 1142 24.97 -5.93 -55.81
N ILE A 1143 25.25 -4.71 -55.38
CA ILE A 1143 26.21 -3.79 -56.00
C ILE A 1143 27.19 -3.33 -54.93
N LEU A 1144 28.49 -3.39 -55.25
CA LEU A 1144 29.56 -2.80 -54.44
C LEU A 1144 29.93 -1.44 -55.04
N ASP A 1145 29.98 -0.39 -54.23
CA ASP A 1145 30.29 0.97 -54.70
C ASP A 1145 31.70 1.11 -55.32
N THR A 1146 32.68 0.37 -54.81
CA THR A 1146 34.07 0.36 -55.30
C THR A 1146 34.29 -0.51 -56.55
N ASP A 1147 33.39 -1.43 -56.87
CA ASP A 1147 33.38 -2.20 -58.12
C ASP A 1147 31.96 -2.63 -58.50
N THR A 1148 31.26 -1.76 -59.23
CA THR A 1148 29.89 -2.00 -59.70
C THR A 1148 29.80 -3.06 -60.82
N SER A 1149 30.94 -3.57 -61.31
CA SER A 1149 31.03 -4.68 -62.26
C SER A 1149 31.17 -6.05 -61.59
N ARG A 1150 31.53 -6.09 -60.30
CA ARG A 1150 31.63 -7.31 -59.50
C ARG A 1150 30.26 -7.96 -59.36
N THR A 1151 30.15 -9.23 -59.75
CA THR A 1151 29.03 -10.06 -59.31
C THR A 1151 29.22 -10.39 -57.84
N VAL A 1152 28.28 -9.98 -57.00
CA VAL A 1152 28.24 -10.29 -55.56
C VAL A 1152 27.02 -11.16 -55.28
N LEU A 1153 27.25 -12.34 -54.71
CA LEU A 1153 26.21 -13.26 -54.24
C LEU A 1153 26.04 -13.16 -52.73
N TYR A 1154 24.89 -13.57 -52.19
CA TYR A 1154 24.66 -13.54 -50.74
C TYR A 1154 25.69 -14.38 -49.95
N ALA A 1155 26.16 -15.50 -50.50
CA ALA A 1155 27.22 -16.32 -49.90
C ALA A 1155 28.58 -15.60 -49.78
N ASP A 1156 28.84 -14.58 -50.62
CA ASP A 1156 30.04 -13.74 -50.54
C ASP A 1156 29.95 -12.71 -49.39
N LEU A 1157 28.80 -12.61 -48.71
CA LEU A 1157 28.53 -11.62 -47.67
C LEU A 1157 28.59 -12.21 -46.26
N VAL A 1158 28.74 -11.31 -45.29
CA VAL A 1158 28.66 -11.60 -43.85
C VAL A 1158 27.98 -10.43 -43.11
N PRO A 1159 26.96 -10.69 -42.25
CA PRO A 1159 26.29 -9.65 -41.48
C PRO A 1159 27.15 -9.17 -40.30
N LEU A 1160 27.27 -7.85 -40.16
CA LEU A 1160 28.03 -7.16 -39.12
C LEU A 1160 27.13 -6.71 -37.96
N HIS A 1161 27.75 -6.30 -36.84
CA HIS A 1161 27.08 -5.70 -35.67
C HIS A 1161 25.87 -6.50 -35.14
N ARG A 1162 25.91 -7.83 -35.28
CA ARG A 1162 24.92 -8.75 -34.71
C ARG A 1162 24.98 -8.75 -33.19
N CYS A 1163 23.83 -8.59 -32.55
CA CYS A 1163 23.71 -8.58 -31.09
C CYS A 1163 23.72 -10.00 -30.48
N ALA A 1164 23.69 -10.07 -29.15
CA ALA A 1164 23.63 -11.34 -28.43
C ALA A 1164 22.38 -12.18 -28.79
N HIS A 1165 21.21 -11.55 -28.97
CA HIS A 1165 19.96 -12.24 -29.33
C HIS A 1165 20.00 -12.81 -30.77
N GLN A 1166 20.66 -12.13 -31.71
CA GLN A 1166 20.92 -12.63 -33.06
C GLN A 1166 22.01 -13.73 -33.11
N LEU A 1167 22.68 -13.99 -31.98
CA LEU A 1167 23.72 -15.00 -31.81
C LEU A 1167 23.39 -15.96 -30.64
N GLU A 1168 22.10 -16.08 -30.27
CA GLU A 1168 21.62 -16.79 -29.07
C GLU A 1168 22.27 -18.17 -28.92
N HIS A 1169 22.20 -19.00 -29.96
CA HIS A 1169 22.74 -20.37 -29.94
C HIS A 1169 24.27 -20.43 -29.70
N CYS A 1170 25.01 -19.38 -30.07
CA CYS A 1170 26.44 -19.27 -29.76
C CYS A 1170 26.68 -18.83 -28.31
N TYR A 1171 25.84 -17.94 -27.76
CA TYR A 1171 25.86 -17.62 -26.33
C TYR A 1171 25.44 -18.83 -25.47
N GLU A 1172 24.49 -19.65 -25.92
CA GLU A 1172 24.15 -20.94 -25.30
C GLU A 1172 25.34 -21.91 -25.29
N LEU A 1173 26.05 -22.03 -26.42
CA LEU A 1173 27.27 -22.86 -26.53
C LEU A 1173 28.40 -22.34 -25.63
N MET A 1174 28.60 -21.03 -25.53
CA MET A 1174 29.56 -20.44 -24.59
C MET A 1174 29.15 -20.71 -23.13
N ALA A 1175 27.88 -20.55 -22.79
CA ALA A 1175 27.32 -20.87 -21.48
C ALA A 1175 27.36 -22.38 -21.17
N PHE A 1176 27.37 -23.26 -22.18
CA PHE A 1176 27.66 -24.68 -22.02
C PHE A 1176 29.15 -24.94 -21.75
N GLY A 1177 30.05 -24.25 -22.47
CA GLY A 1177 31.50 -24.32 -22.25
C GLY A 1177 31.94 -23.88 -20.84
N THR A 1178 31.28 -22.89 -20.24
CA THR A 1178 31.55 -22.49 -18.84
C THR A 1178 31.01 -23.48 -17.80
N ARG A 1179 30.13 -24.42 -18.19
CA ARG A 1179 29.58 -25.46 -17.30
C ARG A 1179 30.41 -26.75 -17.25
N SER A 1180 31.40 -26.94 -18.13
CA SER A 1180 32.24 -28.15 -18.13
C SER A 1180 33.19 -28.22 -16.92
N THR A 1181 33.78 -29.40 -16.69
CA THR A 1181 34.75 -29.66 -15.61
C THR A 1181 36.03 -30.29 -16.18
N PRO A 1182 37.13 -29.53 -16.35
CA PRO A 1182 37.26 -28.08 -16.12
C PRO A 1182 36.43 -27.23 -17.11
N PRO A 1183 36.09 -25.98 -16.75
CA PRO A 1183 35.43 -25.05 -17.68
C PRO A 1183 36.35 -24.65 -18.84
N VAL A 1184 35.78 -24.41 -20.01
CA VAL A 1184 36.47 -23.86 -21.19
C VAL A 1184 37.02 -22.46 -20.87
N SER A 1185 38.20 -22.09 -21.37
CA SER A 1185 38.85 -20.83 -20.99
C SER A 1185 38.16 -19.60 -21.60
N ALA A 1186 38.27 -18.44 -20.93
CA ALA A 1186 37.75 -17.17 -21.45
C ALA A 1186 38.38 -16.74 -22.79
N ALA A 1187 39.55 -17.28 -23.16
CA ALA A 1187 40.16 -17.05 -24.47
C ALA A 1187 39.50 -17.90 -25.57
N ASP A 1188 39.28 -19.19 -25.32
CA ASP A 1188 38.63 -20.10 -26.27
C ASP A 1188 37.16 -19.69 -26.52
N LEU A 1189 36.48 -19.21 -25.47
CA LEU A 1189 35.11 -18.68 -25.56
C LEU A 1189 35.04 -17.40 -26.43
N ARG A 1190 36.07 -16.56 -26.44
CA ARG A 1190 36.16 -15.40 -27.35
C ARG A 1190 36.35 -15.85 -28.79
N ILE A 1191 37.25 -16.80 -29.04
CA ILE A 1191 37.48 -17.40 -30.37
C ILE A 1191 36.19 -18.04 -30.92
N LEU A 1192 35.41 -18.72 -30.08
CA LEU A 1192 34.10 -19.28 -30.45
C LEU A 1192 33.12 -18.18 -30.90
N LEU A 1193 33.01 -17.08 -30.15
CA LEU A 1193 32.12 -15.98 -30.52
C LEU A 1193 32.56 -15.27 -31.81
N ASP A 1194 33.86 -15.01 -31.96
CA ASP A 1194 34.41 -14.37 -33.16
C ASP A 1194 34.23 -15.27 -34.40
N THR A 1195 34.32 -16.59 -34.24
CA THR A 1195 33.96 -17.56 -35.29
C THR A 1195 32.47 -17.50 -35.61
N CYS A 1196 31.58 -17.49 -34.60
CA CYS A 1196 30.15 -17.35 -34.79
C CYS A 1196 29.74 -16.04 -35.50
N LYS A 1197 30.45 -14.93 -35.24
CA LYS A 1197 30.22 -13.66 -35.94
C LYS A 1197 30.49 -13.73 -37.44
N LEU A 1198 31.25 -14.73 -37.91
CA LEU A 1198 31.56 -14.96 -39.34
C LEU A 1198 30.65 -16.00 -40.01
N LEU A 1199 29.74 -16.65 -39.27
CA LEU A 1199 28.77 -17.62 -39.79
C LEU A 1199 27.43 -16.91 -40.10
#